data_AF-A0A2G1BSR6-F1
#
_entry.id   AF-A0A2G1BSR6-F1
#
_cell.length_a   1.000
_cell.length_b   1.000
_cell.length_c   1.000
_cell.angle_alpha   90.00
_cell.angle_beta   90.00
_cell.angle_gamma   90.00
#
_symmetry.space_group_name_H-M   'P 1'
#
loop_
_entity.id
_entity.type
_entity.pdbx_description
1 polymer ?
#
loop_
_entity_poly.entity_id
_entity_poly.type
_entity_poly.pdbx_seq_one_letter_code
_entity_poly.pdbx_strand_id
1 'polypeptide(L)'
;MSNQTTIKGDVSFNQSNNLTAIVKLWEANNKDAIGEHIISPEAKGKFTIKATPKTNDTVLYITAELHDSKVVLLSVLSPNFKEKITKNGIVINELTTVASAFTCAQFFNGLQLTGNLHGIKIAAKNTPNLINPLTGTYGEVLMDPFNITQNETLARLNTLAALITAYGTVEIEGYDWKKNFIKYSTPLGGKKPQNTAEAMIDIAQSPWLHPTGLFHLFDKAYPSPKDGFPAKPDSKVSVSRRNAPFLPYLSFAPEDFAMILAFGQGGICAPGKLSLDKEGNLWTGLNWMPGSQNGVYQGIGGGLVKLDSTGKLVSPPVTGYTGMGVDGAGWGTAVTKDDTCWVSSFNGSIGVYRLKDGLPIVEKVPEHLAEALNEIGGLQGIGVAPNGDVWIVGTSSNIMLHFPDGDLTKGRVVINEELNESLSAPFAASIDTNNRVWISNTNGVSLVRYSPSEKNRPVERFILAGGGRGVALDSKGNCWVACNTSPDFPHTTTTDGVSIIEGFALGYPHLQQTVGRKHKTGSVFMIPADAKPIDTIDKITHESNLTPYGDGELNAPWGVSIDGNDDVWVANFIGRGVSFMAGASPTGRTEDFTTGDVIHTIHSGSIQMLTDVVVDQAGNLWCANNWNLPQTVMEAKPDPAYSTWGGGSGVVVVYGIAKPAQTPLAGPVSAV
;
A
#
# COMPACT_ATOMS: atom_id res chain seq x y z
N MET A 1 -11.90 -25.03 -31.41
CA MET A 1 -11.30 -25.87 -30.36
C MET A 1 -12.09 -25.62 -29.08
N SER A 2 -12.56 -26.66 -28.37
CA SER A 2 -13.33 -26.44 -27.14
C SER A 2 -12.42 -25.90 -26.03
N ASN A 3 -12.82 -24.81 -25.35
CA ASN A 3 -12.15 -24.28 -24.15
C ASN A 3 -12.36 -25.17 -22.92
N GLN A 4 -12.45 -26.49 -23.09
CA GLN A 4 -12.68 -27.42 -22.00
C GLN A 4 -11.42 -27.46 -21.13
N THR A 5 -11.57 -27.13 -19.84
CA THR A 5 -10.52 -27.25 -18.83
C THR A 5 -10.84 -28.39 -17.87
N THR A 6 -9.80 -29.07 -17.39
CA THR A 6 -9.93 -30.10 -16.35
C THR A 6 -9.15 -29.64 -15.14
N ILE A 7 -9.85 -29.41 -14.02
CA ILE A 7 -9.24 -29.08 -12.73
C ILE A 7 -9.35 -30.33 -11.86
N LYS A 8 -8.22 -30.76 -11.31
CA LYS A 8 -8.11 -31.86 -10.36
C LYS A 8 -7.41 -31.36 -9.11
N GLY A 9 -7.57 -32.04 -7.99
CA GLY A 9 -6.91 -31.64 -6.76
C GLY A 9 -7.36 -32.42 -5.55
N ASP A 10 -6.97 -31.91 -4.39
CA ASP A 10 -7.24 -32.49 -3.08
C ASP A 10 -7.87 -31.44 -2.17
N VAL A 11 -8.92 -31.84 -1.45
CA VAL A 11 -9.47 -31.10 -0.32
C VAL A 11 -8.91 -31.70 0.96
N SER A 12 -8.39 -30.85 1.84
CA SER A 12 -7.98 -31.25 3.18
C SER A 12 -8.55 -30.30 4.22
N PHE A 13 -8.96 -30.84 5.36
CA PHE A 13 -9.44 -30.09 6.51
C PHE A 13 -8.88 -30.70 7.79
N ASN A 14 -8.42 -29.88 8.71
CA ASN A 14 -7.74 -30.29 9.94
C ASN A 14 -6.60 -31.29 9.68
N GLN A 15 -5.78 -31.00 8.66
CA GLN A 15 -4.67 -31.87 8.22
C GLN A 15 -5.08 -33.30 7.79
N SER A 16 -6.37 -33.51 7.53
CA SER A 16 -6.95 -34.78 7.09
C SER A 16 -7.61 -34.63 5.72
N ASN A 17 -7.51 -35.67 4.90
CA ASN A 17 -8.24 -35.79 3.64
C ASN A 17 -9.39 -36.82 3.72
N ASN A 18 -9.65 -37.37 4.90
CA ASN A 18 -10.80 -38.24 5.15
C ASN A 18 -12.03 -37.38 5.46
N LEU A 19 -12.70 -36.91 4.39
CA LEU A 19 -13.83 -36.01 4.48
C LEU A 19 -14.81 -36.24 3.32
N THR A 20 -16.04 -35.74 3.49
CA THR A 20 -17.03 -35.60 2.43
C THR A 20 -17.24 -34.11 2.15
N ALA A 21 -17.32 -33.75 0.86
CA ALA A 21 -17.50 -32.36 0.47
C ALA A 21 -18.14 -32.23 -0.91
N ILE A 22 -18.79 -31.10 -1.14
CA ILE A 22 -19.22 -30.65 -2.46
C ILE A 22 -18.22 -29.61 -2.94
N VAL A 23 -17.48 -29.94 -3.99
CA VAL A 23 -16.50 -29.04 -4.61
C VAL A 23 -17.14 -28.37 -5.82
N LYS A 24 -17.11 -27.05 -5.88
CA LYS A 24 -17.67 -26.24 -6.97
C LYS A 24 -16.58 -25.40 -7.61
N LEU A 25 -16.43 -25.49 -8.92
CA LEU A 25 -15.54 -24.66 -9.72
C LEU A 25 -16.31 -23.45 -10.24
N TRP A 26 -15.72 -22.27 -10.07
CA TRP A 26 -16.32 -21.00 -10.42
C TRP A 26 -15.45 -20.25 -11.42
N GLU A 27 -16.10 -19.38 -12.17
CA GLU A 27 -15.49 -18.41 -13.08
C GLU A 27 -15.78 -17.01 -12.53
N ALA A 28 -14.76 -16.16 -12.42
CA ALA A 28 -14.94 -14.77 -12.02
C ALA A 28 -15.94 -14.07 -12.95
N ASN A 29 -16.75 -13.16 -12.41
CA ASN A 29 -17.86 -12.51 -13.12
C ASN A 29 -18.93 -13.48 -13.67
N ASN A 30 -19.00 -14.70 -13.15
CA ASN A 30 -20.09 -15.62 -13.41
C ASN A 30 -20.97 -15.81 -12.16
N LYS A 31 -22.28 -15.85 -12.36
CA LYS A 31 -23.25 -15.97 -11.27
C LYS A 31 -23.26 -17.37 -10.66
N ASP A 32 -23.09 -18.39 -11.50
CA ASP A 32 -23.24 -19.80 -11.14
C ASP A 32 -21.90 -20.55 -11.26
N ALA A 33 -21.75 -21.63 -10.51
CA ALA A 33 -20.62 -22.54 -10.67
C ALA A 33 -20.63 -23.16 -12.08
N ILE A 34 -19.45 -23.31 -12.69
CA ILE A 34 -19.27 -23.87 -14.03
C ILE A 34 -19.01 -25.38 -14.02
N GLY A 35 -18.92 -25.98 -12.84
CA GLY A 35 -18.82 -27.42 -12.65
C GLY A 35 -18.77 -27.79 -11.16
N GLU A 36 -19.08 -29.05 -10.86
CA GLU A 36 -19.05 -29.58 -9.48
C GLU A 36 -18.52 -31.01 -9.41
N HIS A 37 -18.12 -31.42 -8.22
CA HIS A 37 -17.74 -32.79 -7.87
C HIS A 37 -18.10 -33.08 -6.41
N ILE A 38 -18.73 -34.23 -6.15
CA ILE A 38 -19.02 -34.70 -4.79
C ILE A 38 -17.92 -35.67 -4.37
N ILE A 39 -17.22 -35.34 -3.29
CA ILE A 39 -16.17 -36.18 -2.70
C ILE A 39 -16.84 -37.19 -1.75
N SER A 40 -16.67 -38.48 -2.06
CA SER A 40 -17.03 -39.57 -1.15
C SER A 40 -15.91 -39.84 -0.13
N PRO A 41 -16.20 -40.50 1.00
CA PRO A 41 -15.17 -40.85 1.98
C PRO A 41 -13.99 -41.63 1.39
N GLU A 42 -14.23 -42.48 0.39
CA GLU A 42 -13.22 -43.32 -0.26
C GLU A 42 -12.29 -42.53 -1.19
N ALA A 43 -12.74 -41.38 -1.69
CA ALA A 43 -11.95 -40.53 -2.58
C ALA A 43 -10.77 -39.86 -1.86
N LYS A 44 -10.76 -39.87 -0.51
CA LYS A 44 -9.70 -39.28 0.33
C LYS A 44 -9.37 -37.84 -0.08
N GLY A 45 -10.41 -37.01 -0.21
CA GLY A 45 -10.29 -35.59 -0.55
C GLY A 45 -10.08 -35.31 -2.04
N LYS A 46 -9.86 -36.32 -2.88
CA LYS A 46 -9.59 -36.10 -4.31
C LYS A 46 -10.85 -35.71 -5.07
N PHE A 47 -10.69 -34.76 -6.01
CA PHE A 47 -11.75 -34.39 -6.94
C PHE A 47 -11.21 -34.21 -8.36
N THR A 48 -12.12 -34.26 -9.33
CA THR A 48 -11.85 -33.86 -10.71
C THR A 48 -13.11 -33.25 -11.32
N ILE A 49 -12.99 -32.03 -11.82
CA ILE A 49 -14.06 -31.27 -12.47
C ILE A 49 -13.63 -30.97 -13.91
N LYS A 50 -14.48 -31.33 -14.86
CA LYS A 50 -14.36 -30.88 -16.25
C LYS A 50 -15.37 -29.76 -16.48
N ALA A 51 -14.91 -28.60 -16.91
CA ALA A 51 -15.75 -27.44 -17.15
C ALA A 51 -15.33 -26.71 -18.42
N THR A 52 -16.20 -25.86 -18.94
CA THR A 52 -15.89 -25.02 -20.11
C THR A 52 -16.08 -23.55 -19.72
N PRO A 53 -15.01 -22.85 -19.30
CA PRO A 53 -15.08 -21.42 -19.02
C PRO A 53 -15.51 -20.63 -20.26
N LYS A 54 -16.18 -19.51 -20.05
CA LYS A 54 -16.62 -18.64 -21.16
C LYS A 54 -15.44 -18.11 -21.94
N THR A 55 -14.34 -17.77 -21.25
CA THR A 55 -13.11 -17.28 -21.89
C THR A 55 -11.87 -17.96 -21.33
N ASN A 56 -10.78 -18.01 -22.12
CA ASN A 56 -9.49 -18.54 -21.67
C ASN A 56 -8.70 -17.57 -20.77
N ASP A 57 -9.17 -16.32 -20.67
CA ASP A 57 -8.52 -15.19 -20.02
C ASP A 57 -9.22 -14.80 -18.70
N THR A 58 -10.09 -15.67 -18.20
CA THR A 58 -10.78 -15.51 -16.92
C THR A 58 -9.92 -15.95 -15.73
N VAL A 59 -10.35 -15.57 -14.52
CA VAL A 59 -9.83 -16.11 -13.26
C VAL A 59 -10.79 -17.19 -12.77
N LEU A 60 -10.24 -18.35 -12.44
CA LEU A 60 -10.99 -19.46 -11.86
C LEU A 60 -10.76 -19.49 -10.34
N TYR A 61 -11.76 -19.94 -9.61
CA TYR A 61 -11.63 -20.20 -8.18
C TYR A 61 -12.53 -21.37 -7.79
N ILE A 62 -12.25 -21.97 -6.64
CA ILE A 62 -12.91 -23.20 -6.23
C ILE A 62 -13.34 -23.10 -4.77
N THR A 63 -14.51 -23.63 -4.47
CA THR A 63 -15.03 -23.74 -3.10
C THR A 63 -15.26 -25.20 -2.76
N ALA A 64 -15.00 -25.60 -1.52
CA ALA A 64 -15.35 -26.92 -0.99
C ALA A 64 -16.23 -26.75 0.25
N GLU A 65 -17.47 -27.22 0.17
CA GLU A 65 -18.45 -27.21 1.27
C GLU A 65 -18.46 -28.57 1.96
N LEU A 66 -18.13 -28.63 3.25
CA LEU A 66 -18.10 -29.87 4.01
C LEU A 66 -19.53 -30.26 4.46
N HIS A 67 -19.92 -31.53 4.31
CA HIS A 67 -21.33 -31.97 4.43
C HIS A 67 -21.98 -31.73 5.81
N ASP A 68 -21.23 -31.83 6.91
CA ASP A 68 -21.78 -31.79 8.27
C ASP A 68 -21.59 -30.44 8.99
N SER A 69 -21.06 -29.42 8.31
CA SER A 69 -20.75 -28.13 8.97
C SER A 69 -20.79 -26.95 7.99
N LYS A 70 -21.03 -25.72 8.48
CA LYS A 70 -20.91 -24.47 7.69
C LYS A 70 -19.44 -24.10 7.37
N VAL A 71 -18.57 -25.12 7.26
CA VAL A 71 -17.18 -24.97 6.86
C VAL A 71 -17.13 -25.01 5.33
N VAL A 72 -16.84 -23.84 4.77
CA VAL A 72 -16.55 -23.67 3.34
C VAL A 72 -15.10 -23.24 3.22
N LEU A 73 -14.36 -23.96 2.39
CA LEU A 73 -12.97 -23.66 2.04
C LEU A 73 -12.91 -23.03 0.65
N LEU A 74 -11.91 -22.20 0.40
CA LEU A 74 -11.76 -21.40 -0.81
C LEU A 74 -10.32 -21.50 -1.35
N SER A 75 -10.17 -21.57 -2.66
CA SER A 75 -8.88 -21.33 -3.32
C SER A 75 -9.07 -20.58 -4.64
N VAL A 76 -8.48 -19.39 -4.74
CA VAL A 76 -8.42 -18.60 -5.97
C VAL A 76 -7.19 -19.03 -6.78
N LEU A 77 -7.38 -19.27 -8.07
CA LEU A 77 -6.37 -19.85 -8.94
C LEU A 77 -5.60 -18.74 -9.66
N SER A 78 -4.33 -18.59 -9.31
CA SER A 78 -3.44 -17.63 -9.97
C SER A 78 -3.33 -17.95 -11.47
N PRO A 79 -3.59 -16.98 -12.37
CA PRO A 79 -3.42 -17.18 -13.81
C PRO A 79 -1.97 -17.50 -14.18
N ASN A 80 -0.98 -17.03 -13.39
CA ASN A 80 0.43 -17.36 -13.60
C ASN A 80 0.73 -18.85 -13.41
N PHE A 81 -0.14 -19.60 -12.72
CA PHE A 81 0.05 -21.02 -12.43
C PHE A 81 -0.85 -21.92 -13.30
N LYS A 82 -1.58 -21.37 -14.29
CA LYS A 82 -2.56 -22.12 -15.12
C LYS A 82 -2.04 -23.46 -15.65
N GLU A 83 -0.84 -23.47 -16.23
CA GLU A 83 -0.21 -24.69 -16.75
C GLU A 83 0.12 -25.69 -15.64
N LYS A 84 0.72 -25.21 -14.54
CA LYS A 84 1.09 -26.04 -13.38
C LYS A 84 -0.15 -26.63 -12.70
N ILE A 85 -1.22 -25.85 -12.56
CA ILE A 85 -2.51 -26.26 -12.02
C ILE A 85 -3.11 -27.40 -12.85
N THR A 86 -3.13 -27.26 -14.18
CA THR A 86 -3.67 -28.28 -15.08
C THR A 86 -2.87 -29.59 -14.96
N LYS A 87 -1.54 -29.49 -14.82
CA LYS A 87 -0.65 -30.64 -14.73
C LYS A 87 -0.70 -31.34 -13.36
N ASN A 88 -0.57 -30.57 -12.29
CA ASN A 88 -0.30 -31.08 -10.94
C ASN A 88 -1.57 -31.15 -10.08
N GLY A 89 -2.61 -30.37 -10.42
CA GLY A 89 -3.76 -30.15 -9.57
C GLY A 89 -3.52 -29.05 -8.54
N ILE A 90 -4.49 -28.89 -7.64
CA ILE A 90 -4.53 -27.85 -6.59
C ILE A 90 -4.90 -28.45 -5.24
N VAL A 91 -4.65 -27.70 -4.17
CA VAL A 91 -5.08 -28.04 -2.82
C VAL A 91 -6.06 -26.98 -2.29
N ILE A 92 -7.11 -27.44 -1.64
CA ILE A 92 -8.11 -26.60 -0.97
C ILE A 92 -8.08 -26.91 0.52
N ASN A 93 -7.69 -25.94 1.34
CA ASN A 93 -7.55 -26.09 2.78
C ASN A 93 -7.76 -24.75 3.50
N GLU A 94 -7.60 -24.74 4.82
CA GLU A 94 -7.75 -23.54 5.65
C GLU A 94 -6.78 -22.43 5.25
N LEU A 95 -5.53 -22.77 4.91
CA LEU A 95 -4.51 -21.80 4.52
C LEU A 95 -4.84 -21.14 3.17
N THR A 96 -5.23 -21.93 2.16
CA THR A 96 -5.62 -21.37 0.85
C THR A 96 -6.87 -20.51 0.96
N THR A 97 -7.75 -20.81 1.92
CA THR A 97 -8.95 -20.01 2.21
C THR A 97 -8.56 -18.62 2.70
N VAL A 98 -7.68 -18.53 3.71
CA VAL A 98 -7.21 -17.23 4.24
C VAL A 98 -6.47 -16.44 3.15
N ALA A 99 -5.54 -17.05 2.43
CA ALA A 99 -4.78 -16.36 1.39
C ALA A 99 -5.66 -15.80 0.26
N SER A 100 -6.64 -16.59 -0.18
CA SER A 100 -7.57 -16.18 -1.24
C SER A 100 -8.50 -15.06 -0.77
N ALA A 101 -9.00 -15.16 0.47
CA ALA A 101 -9.84 -14.14 1.06
C ALA A 101 -9.12 -12.79 1.14
N PHE A 102 -7.89 -12.75 1.66
CA PHE A 102 -7.16 -11.49 1.85
C PHE A 102 -6.67 -10.87 0.54
N THR A 103 -6.20 -11.67 -0.42
CA THR A 103 -5.70 -11.11 -1.68
C THR A 103 -6.79 -10.63 -2.62
N CYS A 104 -8.02 -11.17 -2.49
CA CYS A 104 -9.14 -10.88 -3.39
C CYS A 104 -10.34 -10.21 -2.69
N ALA A 105 -10.18 -9.76 -1.44
CA ALA A 105 -11.28 -9.35 -0.55
C ALA A 105 -12.24 -8.33 -1.18
N GLN A 106 -11.71 -7.40 -1.97
CA GLN A 106 -12.47 -6.29 -2.56
C GLN A 106 -13.37 -6.69 -3.73
N PHE A 107 -13.14 -7.87 -4.30
CA PHE A 107 -13.92 -8.40 -5.42
C PHE A 107 -14.95 -9.43 -4.98
N PHE A 108 -14.93 -9.85 -3.72
CA PHE A 108 -15.91 -10.80 -3.21
C PHE A 108 -17.19 -10.10 -2.76
N ASN A 109 -18.31 -10.59 -3.29
CA ASN A 109 -19.66 -10.34 -2.77
C ASN A 109 -20.23 -11.67 -2.29
N GLY A 110 -20.11 -11.94 -0.99
CA GLY A 110 -20.21 -13.31 -0.47
C GLY A 110 -19.12 -14.19 -1.12
N LEU A 111 -19.51 -15.34 -1.69
CA LEU A 111 -18.58 -16.23 -2.41
C LEU A 111 -18.43 -15.93 -3.91
N GLN A 112 -19.10 -14.89 -4.42
CA GLN A 112 -18.99 -14.51 -5.83
C GLN A 112 -17.82 -13.55 -6.04
N LEU A 113 -16.86 -13.93 -6.89
CA LEU A 113 -15.75 -13.07 -7.28
C LEU A 113 -16.17 -12.22 -8.49
N THR A 114 -16.47 -10.95 -8.27
CA THR A 114 -17.06 -10.02 -9.25
C THR A 114 -16.38 -8.66 -9.26
N GLY A 115 -16.31 -8.03 -10.43
CA GLY A 115 -15.72 -6.71 -10.62
C GLY A 115 -14.84 -6.65 -11.86
N ASN A 116 -13.98 -5.63 -11.91
CA ASN A 116 -13.04 -5.46 -13.01
C ASN A 116 -12.07 -6.65 -13.12
N LEU A 117 -12.07 -7.32 -14.28
CA LEU A 117 -11.29 -8.53 -14.50
C LEU A 117 -9.77 -8.29 -14.40
N HIS A 118 -9.27 -7.10 -14.75
CA HIS A 118 -7.86 -6.78 -14.63
C HIS A 118 -7.42 -6.73 -13.16
N GLY A 119 -8.19 -6.03 -12.31
CA GLY A 119 -8.00 -6.01 -10.87
C GLY A 119 -8.07 -7.40 -10.23
N ILE A 120 -9.08 -8.20 -10.61
CA ILE A 120 -9.22 -9.59 -10.16
C ILE A 120 -7.99 -10.43 -10.54
N LYS A 121 -7.41 -10.23 -11.73
CA LYS A 121 -6.18 -10.92 -12.13
C LYS A 121 -5.00 -10.51 -11.27
N ILE A 122 -4.80 -9.22 -10.98
CA ILE A 122 -3.72 -8.75 -10.10
C ILE A 122 -3.88 -9.37 -8.70
N ALA A 123 -5.08 -9.34 -8.14
CA ALA A 123 -5.42 -9.97 -6.87
C ALA A 123 -5.06 -11.47 -6.86
N ALA A 124 -5.57 -12.23 -7.84
CA ALA A 124 -5.32 -13.67 -7.94
C ALA A 124 -3.84 -14.02 -8.18
N LYS A 125 -3.08 -13.16 -8.86
CA LYS A 125 -1.63 -13.36 -9.04
C LYS A 125 -0.86 -13.29 -7.73
N ASN A 126 -1.36 -12.57 -6.72
CA ASN A 126 -0.72 -12.38 -5.42
C ASN A 126 -1.01 -13.51 -4.41
N THR A 127 -2.08 -14.30 -4.59
CA THR A 127 -2.41 -15.42 -3.68
C THR A 127 -1.21 -16.36 -3.39
N PRO A 128 -0.40 -16.76 -4.41
CA PRO A 128 0.79 -17.58 -4.19
C PRO A 128 1.91 -16.95 -3.34
N ASN A 129 1.91 -15.62 -3.13
CA ASN A 129 2.87 -14.98 -2.22
C ASN A 129 2.62 -15.38 -0.76
N LEU A 130 1.36 -15.59 -0.39
CA LEU A 130 0.96 -16.07 0.93
C LEU A 130 0.98 -17.60 0.98
N ILE A 131 0.20 -18.27 0.12
CA ILE A 131 0.04 -19.73 0.11
C ILE A 131 0.06 -20.23 -1.32
N ASN A 132 0.90 -21.23 -1.60
CA ASN A 132 1.00 -21.86 -2.90
C ASN A 132 -0.21 -22.80 -3.11
N PRO A 133 -1.11 -22.51 -4.08
CA PRO A 133 -2.31 -23.31 -4.30
C PRO A 133 -2.03 -24.70 -4.87
N LEU A 134 -0.82 -24.96 -5.39
CA LEU A 134 -0.43 -26.29 -5.90
C LEU A 134 -0.12 -27.27 -4.76
N THR A 135 0.34 -26.77 -3.62
CA THR A 135 0.77 -27.58 -2.47
C THR A 135 -0.13 -27.40 -1.25
N GLY A 136 -0.88 -26.30 -1.18
CA GLY A 136 -1.66 -25.93 0.00
C GLY A 136 -0.79 -25.47 1.18
N THR A 137 0.46 -25.12 0.92
CA THR A 137 1.47 -24.73 1.94
C THR A 137 2.00 -23.32 1.68
N TYR A 138 2.84 -22.82 2.58
CA TYR A 138 3.39 -21.45 2.52
C TYR A 138 4.02 -21.09 1.17
N GLY A 139 3.73 -19.87 0.71
CA GLY A 139 4.34 -19.25 -0.46
C GLY A 139 5.78 -18.84 -0.20
N GLU A 140 6.59 -18.74 -1.26
CA GLU A 140 8.02 -18.42 -1.14
C GLU A 140 8.25 -17.02 -0.55
N VAL A 141 7.42 -16.03 -0.91
CA VAL A 141 7.54 -14.65 -0.39
C VAL A 141 7.24 -14.58 1.10
N LEU A 142 6.18 -15.26 1.57
CA LEU A 142 5.87 -15.35 3.01
C LEU A 142 7.02 -15.98 3.81
N MET A 143 7.71 -16.95 3.22
CA MET A 143 8.83 -17.66 3.85
C MET A 143 10.18 -16.93 3.72
N ASP A 144 10.23 -15.84 2.95
CA ASP A 144 11.44 -15.04 2.79
C ASP A 144 11.89 -14.48 4.16
N PRO A 145 13.20 -14.46 4.48
CA PRO A 145 13.72 -13.92 5.73
C PRO A 145 13.24 -12.50 6.05
N PHE A 146 13.00 -11.68 5.02
CA PHE A 146 12.49 -10.32 5.11
C PHE A 146 11.02 -10.24 5.54
N ASN A 147 10.32 -11.38 5.56
CA ASN A 147 8.95 -11.52 6.04
C ASN A 147 8.88 -12.39 7.29
N ILE A 148 9.33 -13.64 7.22
CA ILE A 148 9.12 -14.64 8.29
C ILE A 148 9.73 -14.26 9.64
N THR A 149 10.77 -13.40 9.64
CA THR A 149 11.41 -12.92 10.87
C THR A 149 11.11 -11.48 11.23
N GLN A 150 10.51 -10.72 10.30
CA GLN A 150 10.33 -9.27 10.45
C GLN A 150 8.87 -8.87 10.66
N ASN A 151 7.91 -9.76 10.37
CA ASN A 151 6.50 -9.47 10.61
C ASN A 151 5.69 -10.70 11.04
N GLU A 152 4.46 -10.45 11.44
CA GLU A 152 3.56 -11.45 12.02
C GLU A 152 2.63 -12.10 10.99
N THR A 153 2.77 -11.82 9.68
CA THR A 153 1.83 -12.26 8.65
C THR A 153 1.63 -13.78 8.66
N LEU A 154 2.71 -14.56 8.82
CA LEU A 154 2.63 -16.01 8.93
C LEU A 154 1.81 -16.46 10.15
N ALA A 155 2.05 -15.83 11.31
CA ALA A 155 1.34 -16.15 12.54
C ALA A 155 -0.15 -15.73 12.48
N ARG A 156 -0.45 -14.54 11.91
CA ARG A 156 -1.81 -14.06 11.66
C ARG A 156 -2.57 -15.04 10.76
N LEU A 157 -1.97 -15.42 9.63
CA LEU A 157 -2.55 -16.35 8.66
C LEU A 157 -2.89 -17.70 9.31
N ASN A 158 -1.94 -18.26 10.04
CA ASN A 158 -2.11 -19.55 10.72
C ASN A 158 -3.12 -19.49 11.87
N THR A 159 -3.19 -18.38 12.62
CA THR A 159 -4.21 -18.18 13.65
C THR A 159 -5.61 -18.13 13.03
N LEU A 160 -5.80 -17.44 11.91
CA LEU A 160 -7.07 -17.42 11.19
C LEU A 160 -7.42 -18.79 10.59
N ALA A 161 -6.45 -19.49 10.01
CA ALA A 161 -6.65 -20.86 9.52
C ALA A 161 -7.04 -21.81 10.65
N ALA A 162 -6.44 -21.67 11.83
CA ALA A 162 -6.82 -22.44 13.01
C ALA A 162 -8.25 -22.13 13.48
N LEU A 163 -8.73 -20.88 13.34
CA LEU A 163 -10.14 -20.56 13.60
C LEU A 163 -11.09 -21.26 12.63
N ILE A 164 -10.72 -21.42 11.35
CA ILE A 164 -11.51 -22.22 10.40
C ILE A 164 -11.57 -23.69 10.88
N THR A 165 -10.44 -24.27 11.28
CA THR A 165 -10.40 -25.62 11.83
C THR A 165 -11.25 -25.76 13.08
N ALA A 166 -11.14 -24.82 14.02
CA ALA A 166 -11.92 -24.81 15.27
C ALA A 166 -13.42 -24.75 14.99
N TYR A 167 -13.85 -24.01 13.98
CA TYR A 167 -15.26 -23.92 13.59
C TYR A 167 -15.89 -25.27 13.26
N GLY A 168 -15.13 -26.17 12.63
CA GLY A 168 -15.62 -27.51 12.30
C GLY A 168 -15.35 -28.59 13.35
N THR A 169 -14.50 -28.32 14.36
CA THR A 169 -13.95 -29.38 15.23
C THR A 169 -14.06 -29.13 16.73
N VAL A 170 -14.27 -27.89 17.16
CA VAL A 170 -14.30 -27.51 18.58
C VAL A 170 -15.74 -27.20 19.01
N GLU A 171 -16.15 -27.82 20.12
CA GLU A 171 -17.37 -27.50 20.87
C GLU A 171 -16.97 -27.15 22.31
N ILE A 172 -17.51 -26.04 22.84
CA ILE A 172 -17.19 -25.56 24.20
C ILE A 172 -18.50 -25.50 24.99
N GLU A 173 -18.59 -26.32 26.04
CA GLU A 173 -19.78 -26.38 26.89
C GLU A 173 -20.12 -24.99 27.47
N GLY A 174 -21.39 -24.58 27.32
CA GLY A 174 -21.88 -23.29 27.83
C GLY A 174 -21.39 -22.05 27.07
N TYR A 175 -20.67 -22.19 25.95
CA TYR A 175 -20.18 -21.07 25.15
C TYR A 175 -20.46 -21.27 23.66
N ASP A 176 -21.34 -20.42 23.10
CA ASP A 176 -21.65 -20.43 21.67
C ASP A 176 -20.53 -19.78 20.86
N TRP A 177 -19.46 -20.56 20.67
CA TRP A 177 -18.24 -20.14 19.98
C TRP A 177 -18.53 -19.76 18.52
N LYS A 178 -19.34 -20.55 17.81
CA LYS A 178 -19.69 -20.33 16.40
C LYS A 178 -20.45 -19.03 16.20
N LYS A 179 -21.40 -18.69 17.08
CA LYS A 179 -22.11 -17.40 17.02
C LYS A 179 -21.17 -16.21 17.23
N ASN A 180 -20.24 -16.31 18.18
CA ASN A 180 -19.26 -15.25 18.42
C ASN A 180 -18.26 -15.12 17.26
N PHE A 181 -17.83 -16.23 16.65
CA PHE A 181 -16.99 -16.20 15.46
C PHE A 181 -17.66 -15.44 14.31
N ILE A 182 -18.93 -15.74 14.02
CA ILE A 182 -19.67 -15.03 12.97
C ILE A 182 -19.91 -13.55 13.34
N LYS A 183 -20.12 -13.24 14.63
CA LYS A 183 -20.22 -11.85 15.10
C LYS A 183 -18.93 -11.08 14.84
N TYR A 184 -17.79 -11.61 15.26
CA TYR A 184 -16.49 -10.92 15.15
C TYR A 184 -15.90 -10.92 13.75
N SER A 185 -16.45 -11.71 12.83
CA SER A 185 -16.10 -11.66 11.41
C SER A 185 -17.04 -10.81 10.57
N THR A 186 -18.08 -10.19 11.13
CA THR A 186 -18.94 -9.28 10.36
C THR A 186 -18.17 -7.99 10.06
N PRO A 187 -18.05 -7.56 8.78
CA PRO A 187 -17.24 -6.40 8.41
C PRO A 187 -18.02 -5.10 8.61
N LEU A 188 -17.30 -3.99 8.63
CA LEU A 188 -17.90 -2.67 8.80
C LEU A 188 -18.76 -2.29 7.58
N GLY A 189 -20.01 -1.87 7.80
CA GLY A 189 -20.98 -1.58 6.73
C GLY A 189 -21.44 -2.81 5.90
N GLY A 190 -21.03 -4.03 6.29
CA GLY A 190 -21.30 -5.24 5.52
C GLY A 190 -22.31 -6.21 6.15
N LYS A 191 -22.51 -7.34 5.48
CA LYS A 191 -23.46 -8.37 5.92
C LYS A 191 -22.76 -9.42 6.77
N LYS A 192 -23.54 -10.07 7.63
CA LYS A 192 -23.08 -11.20 8.45
C LYS A 192 -22.68 -12.40 7.57
N PRO A 193 -21.48 -12.99 7.75
CA PRO A 193 -21.05 -14.13 6.95
C PRO A 193 -21.87 -15.38 7.24
N GLN A 194 -22.07 -16.22 6.22
CA GLN A 194 -22.84 -17.45 6.32
C GLN A 194 -21.98 -18.70 6.56
N ASN A 195 -20.68 -18.63 6.27
CA ASN A 195 -19.74 -19.74 6.33
C ASN A 195 -18.31 -19.22 6.62
N THR A 196 -17.37 -20.14 6.81
CA THR A 196 -15.97 -19.82 7.13
C THR A 196 -15.22 -19.06 6.04
N ALA A 197 -15.52 -19.29 4.76
CA ALA A 197 -14.86 -18.57 3.65
C ALA A 197 -15.34 -17.11 3.60
N GLU A 198 -16.65 -16.87 3.69
CA GLU A 198 -17.19 -15.51 3.82
C GLU A 198 -16.65 -14.80 5.06
N ALA A 199 -16.56 -15.50 6.20
CA ALA A 199 -15.98 -14.92 7.41
C ALA A 199 -14.53 -14.45 7.22
N MET A 200 -13.70 -15.18 6.46
CA MET A 200 -12.34 -14.74 6.16
C MET A 200 -12.31 -13.53 5.20
N ILE A 201 -13.20 -13.52 4.20
CA ILE A 201 -13.34 -12.39 3.27
C ILE A 201 -13.73 -11.13 4.03
N ASP A 202 -14.70 -11.25 4.92
CA ASP A 202 -15.22 -10.13 5.71
C ASP A 202 -14.15 -9.62 6.71
N ILE A 203 -13.43 -10.52 7.39
CA ILE A 203 -12.27 -10.11 8.21
C ILE A 203 -11.25 -9.35 7.35
N ALA A 204 -10.96 -9.79 6.13
CA ALA A 204 -10.01 -9.11 5.26
C ALA A 204 -10.47 -7.72 4.80
N GLN A 205 -11.78 -7.47 4.71
CA GLN A 205 -12.34 -6.15 4.35
C GLN A 205 -12.28 -5.14 5.51
N SER A 206 -12.18 -5.61 6.76
CA SER A 206 -12.10 -4.78 7.97
C SER A 206 -11.21 -5.42 9.06
N PRO A 207 -9.92 -5.67 8.80
CA PRO A 207 -9.07 -6.51 9.66
C PRO A 207 -8.79 -5.92 11.05
N TRP A 208 -9.07 -4.63 11.25
CA TRP A 208 -8.90 -3.90 12.51
C TRP A 208 -10.13 -3.92 13.42
N LEU A 209 -11.30 -4.39 12.94
CA LEU A 209 -12.56 -4.15 13.66
C LEU A 209 -12.69 -4.94 14.97
N HIS A 210 -12.31 -6.23 14.97
CA HIS A 210 -12.48 -7.13 16.13
C HIS A 210 -11.28 -8.06 16.42
N PRO A 211 -10.02 -7.60 16.34
CA PRO A 211 -8.86 -8.49 16.45
C PRO A 211 -8.74 -9.15 17.83
N THR A 212 -9.03 -8.43 18.92
CA THR A 212 -9.06 -9.02 20.28
C THR A 212 -10.13 -10.09 20.42
N GLY A 213 -11.31 -9.88 19.84
CA GLY A 213 -12.41 -10.85 19.87
C GLY A 213 -12.07 -12.14 19.12
N LEU A 214 -11.50 -12.02 17.92
CA LEU A 214 -11.03 -13.15 17.11
C LEU A 214 -9.89 -13.90 17.80
N PHE A 215 -8.91 -13.19 18.36
CA PHE A 215 -7.83 -13.82 19.12
C PHE A 215 -8.35 -14.53 20.38
N HIS A 216 -9.32 -13.97 21.08
CA HIS A 216 -9.94 -14.63 22.23
C HIS A 216 -10.62 -15.94 21.85
N LEU A 217 -11.27 -16.00 20.68
CA LEU A 217 -11.84 -17.25 20.16
C LEU A 217 -10.76 -18.29 19.88
N PHE A 218 -9.61 -17.87 19.34
CA PHE A 218 -8.46 -18.75 19.14
C PHE A 218 -7.91 -19.26 20.47
N ASP A 219 -7.76 -18.37 21.46
CA ASP A 219 -7.29 -18.71 22.81
C ASP A 219 -8.22 -19.70 23.51
N LYS A 220 -9.54 -19.54 23.34
CA LYS A 220 -10.54 -20.49 23.86
C LYS A 220 -10.50 -21.85 23.16
N ALA A 221 -10.35 -21.86 21.84
CA ALA A 221 -10.29 -23.10 21.06
C ALA A 221 -9.00 -23.89 21.30
N TYR A 222 -7.88 -23.19 21.50
CA TYR A 222 -6.56 -23.78 21.66
C TYR A 222 -5.84 -23.15 22.86
N PRO A 223 -6.27 -23.41 24.11
CA PRO A 223 -5.75 -22.74 25.30
C PRO A 223 -4.26 -22.96 25.50
N SER A 224 -3.58 -21.94 26.05
CA SER A 224 -2.19 -22.08 26.48
C SER A 224 -2.05 -23.21 27.50
N PRO A 225 -1.05 -24.10 27.35
CA PRO A 225 -0.77 -25.12 28.35
C PRO A 225 -0.41 -24.50 29.71
N LYS A 226 -0.57 -25.27 30.79
CA LYS A 226 -0.27 -24.84 32.17
C LYS A 226 1.01 -25.46 32.75
N ASP A 227 1.88 -25.95 31.89
CA ASP A 227 3.02 -26.82 32.26
C ASP A 227 4.35 -26.07 32.54
N GLY A 228 4.27 -24.80 32.97
CA GLY A 228 5.39 -23.86 33.04
C GLY A 228 6.50 -24.12 34.07
N PHE A 229 7.71 -23.61 33.79
CA PHE A 229 8.94 -23.87 34.56
C PHE A 229 9.29 -22.82 35.63
N PRO A 230 9.94 -23.22 36.75
CA PRO A 230 10.00 -24.59 37.24
C PRO A 230 8.81 -24.84 38.15
N ALA A 231 7.85 -25.66 37.72
CA ALA A 231 6.88 -26.37 38.57
C ALA A 231 6.33 -25.56 39.77
N LYS A 232 5.98 -24.28 39.58
CA LYS A 232 5.23 -23.53 40.57
C LYS A 232 3.75 -23.64 40.22
N PRO A 233 2.87 -23.96 41.18
CA PRO A 233 1.47 -23.58 41.07
C PRO A 233 1.45 -22.10 40.63
N ASP A 234 0.72 -21.79 39.55
CA ASP A 234 0.55 -20.44 38.99
C ASP A 234 1.66 -19.88 38.08
N SER A 235 2.58 -20.70 37.52
CA SER A 235 3.45 -20.23 36.43
C SER A 235 2.64 -19.88 35.17
N LYS A 236 2.79 -18.64 34.68
CA LYS A 236 2.09 -18.11 33.50
C LYS A 236 2.83 -18.35 32.17
N VAL A 237 4.02 -18.95 32.20
CA VAL A 237 4.84 -19.20 31.01
C VAL A 237 4.88 -20.69 30.74
N SER A 238 4.09 -21.16 29.76
CA SER A 238 4.05 -22.57 29.36
C SER A 238 5.36 -23.01 28.73
N VAL A 239 5.74 -24.27 28.92
CA VAL A 239 6.88 -24.88 28.19
C VAL A 239 6.40 -25.60 26.94
N SER A 240 5.16 -26.09 26.94
CA SER A 240 4.55 -26.65 25.73
C SER A 240 3.85 -25.58 24.90
N ARG A 241 3.71 -25.90 23.62
CA ARG A 241 2.88 -25.17 22.66
C ARG A 241 1.39 -25.50 22.85
N ARG A 242 0.52 -24.58 22.44
CA ARG A 242 -0.91 -24.83 22.24
C ARG A 242 -1.09 -26.01 21.29
N ASN A 243 -2.14 -26.80 21.46
CA ASN A 243 -2.51 -27.88 20.53
C ASN A 243 -3.23 -27.32 19.28
N ALA A 244 -2.72 -26.23 18.71
CA ALA A 244 -3.24 -25.60 17.50
C ALA A 244 -2.72 -26.35 16.25
N PRO A 245 -3.52 -26.45 15.18
CA PRO A 245 -3.17 -27.22 13.99
C PRO A 245 -2.02 -26.61 13.18
N PHE A 246 -1.83 -25.28 13.22
CA PHE A 246 -0.84 -24.58 12.42
C PHE A 246 0.22 -23.89 13.28
N LEU A 247 1.46 -23.83 12.77
CA LEU A 247 2.59 -23.16 13.40
C LEU A 247 3.34 -22.26 12.41
N PRO A 248 3.87 -21.10 12.86
CA PRO A 248 3.62 -20.46 14.16
C PRO A 248 2.19 -19.89 14.24
N TYR A 249 1.74 -19.55 15.44
CA TYR A 249 0.47 -18.85 15.71
C TYR A 249 0.75 -17.61 16.58
N LEU A 250 -0.22 -16.69 16.67
CA LEU A 250 -0.11 -15.53 17.55
C LEU A 250 -0.15 -15.92 19.03
N SER A 251 0.72 -15.31 19.83
CA SER A 251 0.72 -15.46 21.30
C SER A 251 -0.12 -14.40 22.01
N PHE A 252 -0.38 -13.28 21.33
CA PHE A 252 -1.14 -12.13 21.83
C PHE A 252 -2.12 -11.66 20.76
N ALA A 253 -3.18 -10.95 21.17
CA ALA A 253 -4.08 -10.30 20.22
C ALA A 253 -3.28 -9.25 19.42
N PRO A 254 -3.38 -9.26 18.08
CA PRO A 254 -2.78 -8.21 17.27
C PRO A 254 -3.68 -6.97 17.29
N GLU A 255 -3.17 -5.82 16.82
CA GLU A 255 -3.99 -4.61 16.59
C GLU A 255 -4.86 -4.73 15.32
N ASP A 256 -4.49 -5.62 14.40
CA ASP A 256 -5.28 -5.99 13.22
C ASP A 256 -4.83 -7.35 12.68
N PHE A 257 -5.67 -7.96 11.84
CA PHE A 257 -5.34 -9.17 11.10
C PHE A 257 -4.85 -8.89 9.67
N ALA A 258 -4.34 -7.68 9.37
CA ALA A 258 -3.90 -7.36 8.01
C ALA A 258 -2.75 -8.27 7.55
N MET A 259 -2.75 -8.64 6.27
CA MET A 259 -1.72 -9.47 5.65
C MET A 259 -0.71 -8.58 4.93
N ILE A 260 0.52 -8.60 5.40
CA ILE A 260 1.55 -7.62 5.05
C ILE A 260 2.81 -8.36 4.59
N LEU A 261 3.26 -8.11 3.36
CA LEU A 261 4.52 -8.66 2.86
C LEU A 261 5.45 -7.55 2.42
N ALA A 262 6.73 -7.70 2.72
CA ALA A 262 7.79 -6.79 2.32
C ALA A 262 8.63 -7.40 1.19
N PHE A 263 9.06 -6.53 0.27
CA PHE A 263 9.79 -6.86 -0.95
C PHE A 263 11.06 -6.03 -1.01
N GLY A 264 12.20 -6.64 -0.65
CA GLY A 264 13.53 -6.02 -0.70
C GLY A 264 14.44 -6.56 -1.79
N GLN A 265 13.92 -7.42 -2.68
CA GLN A 265 14.70 -8.12 -3.71
C GLN A 265 15.57 -7.15 -4.51
N GLY A 266 16.82 -7.57 -4.77
CA GLY A 266 17.79 -6.83 -5.58
C GLY A 266 18.26 -5.49 -5.02
N GLY A 267 17.95 -5.21 -3.75
CA GLY A 267 18.36 -3.98 -3.09
C GLY A 267 17.47 -2.82 -3.49
N ILE A 268 16.25 -2.78 -2.96
CA ILE A 268 15.45 -1.57 -2.98
C ILE A 268 15.81 -0.80 -1.71
N CYS A 269 16.42 0.38 -1.85
CA CYS A 269 16.88 1.18 -0.72
C CYS A 269 16.34 2.60 -0.81
N ALA A 270 15.62 3.01 0.23
CA ALA A 270 14.97 4.31 0.34
C ALA A 270 14.14 4.70 -0.90
N PRO A 271 13.16 3.87 -1.34
CA PRO A 271 12.25 4.22 -2.43
C PRO A 271 11.53 5.55 -2.16
N GLY A 272 11.45 6.40 -3.17
CA GLY A 272 10.73 7.68 -3.16
C GLY A 272 9.21 7.51 -3.30
N LYS A 273 8.58 8.34 -4.15
CA LYS A 273 7.17 8.20 -4.54
C LYS A 273 6.99 6.92 -5.35
N LEU A 274 5.90 6.23 -5.08
CA LEU A 274 5.49 5.04 -5.78
C LEU A 274 4.58 5.41 -6.94
N SER A 275 4.72 4.73 -8.08
CA SER A 275 3.83 4.90 -9.22
C SER A 275 3.55 3.55 -9.88
N LEU A 276 2.28 3.30 -10.20
CA LEU A 276 1.82 2.04 -10.77
C LEU A 276 1.49 2.23 -12.25
N ASP A 277 1.97 1.33 -13.10
CA ASP A 277 1.56 1.30 -14.51
C ASP A 277 0.19 0.62 -14.72
N LYS A 278 -0.29 0.63 -15.96
CA LYS A 278 -1.59 0.07 -16.34
C LYS A 278 -1.69 -1.45 -16.12
N GLU A 279 -0.56 -2.14 -15.99
CA GLU A 279 -0.50 -3.57 -15.65
C GLU A 279 -0.39 -3.83 -14.14
N GLY A 280 -0.35 -2.77 -13.33
CA GLY A 280 -0.17 -2.84 -11.88
C GLY A 280 1.28 -3.12 -11.46
N ASN A 281 2.26 -2.91 -12.35
CA ASN A 281 3.67 -2.99 -11.96
C ASN A 281 4.05 -1.70 -11.24
N LEU A 282 4.82 -1.86 -10.17
CA LEU A 282 5.32 -0.75 -9.38
C LEU A 282 6.62 -0.19 -9.97
N TRP A 283 6.69 1.14 -10.03
CA TRP A 283 7.86 1.92 -10.39
C TRP A 283 8.20 2.89 -9.26
N THR A 284 9.47 2.95 -8.87
CA THR A 284 9.94 3.92 -7.88
C THR A 284 11.40 4.24 -8.12
N GLY A 285 11.74 5.53 -8.07
CA GLY A 285 13.11 5.97 -7.91
C GLY A 285 13.63 5.62 -6.52
N LEU A 286 14.94 5.36 -6.40
CA LEU A 286 15.61 5.07 -5.15
C LEU A 286 16.45 6.27 -4.73
N ASN A 287 16.30 6.71 -3.48
CA ASN A 287 17.15 7.78 -2.94
C ASN A 287 18.60 7.32 -2.83
N TRP A 288 18.81 6.04 -2.51
CA TRP A 288 20.12 5.52 -2.16
C TRP A 288 20.41 4.16 -2.78
N MET A 289 21.68 3.88 -3.01
CA MET A 289 22.18 2.59 -3.46
C MET A 289 22.15 1.59 -2.29
N PRO A 290 21.74 0.34 -2.52
CA PRO A 290 21.73 -0.68 -1.48
C PRO A 290 23.14 -1.07 -1.04
N GLY A 291 23.30 -1.32 0.26
CA GLY A 291 24.57 -1.77 0.84
C GLY A 291 25.62 -0.67 1.04
N SER A 292 25.35 0.58 0.63
CA SER A 292 26.21 1.72 0.96
C SER A 292 25.85 2.34 2.32
N GLN A 293 26.80 3.10 2.86
CA GLN A 293 26.66 3.83 4.13
C GLN A 293 25.92 5.14 3.91
N ASN A 294 24.61 5.04 3.70
CA ASN A 294 23.80 6.17 3.27
C ASN A 294 23.21 6.96 4.45
N GLY A 295 23.22 8.28 4.30
CA GLY A 295 22.58 9.26 5.15
C GLY A 295 22.54 10.62 4.46
N VAL A 296 22.12 11.65 5.18
CA VAL A 296 22.01 13.01 4.62
C VAL A 296 23.36 13.69 4.42
N TYR A 297 24.42 13.23 5.09
CA TYR A 297 25.77 13.80 4.95
C TYR A 297 26.63 13.07 3.91
N GLN A 298 26.33 11.80 3.64
CA GLN A 298 27.05 10.97 2.68
C GLN A 298 26.15 9.85 2.19
N GLY A 299 26.17 9.57 0.89
CA GLY A 299 25.45 8.44 0.31
C GLY A 299 25.82 8.25 -1.15
N ILE A 300 25.45 7.10 -1.70
CA ILE A 300 25.50 6.84 -3.15
C ILE A 300 24.05 6.82 -3.61
N GLY A 301 23.69 7.59 -4.64
CA GLY A 301 22.32 7.65 -5.13
C GLY A 301 21.90 6.36 -5.85
N GLY A 302 20.61 6.04 -5.78
CA GLY A 302 20.03 4.90 -6.49
C GLY A 302 19.40 5.28 -7.83
N GLY A 303 19.11 4.28 -8.66
CA GLY A 303 18.39 4.45 -9.93
C GLY A 303 16.88 4.24 -9.82
N LEU A 304 16.26 3.79 -10.92
CA LEU A 304 14.82 3.49 -11.00
C LEU A 304 14.58 1.98 -10.94
N VAL A 305 13.71 1.51 -10.05
CA VAL A 305 13.34 0.09 -9.97
C VAL A 305 11.93 -0.18 -10.48
N LYS A 306 11.74 -1.39 -11.01
CA LYS A 306 10.44 -1.94 -11.41
C LYS A 306 10.19 -3.25 -10.69
N LEU A 307 9.02 -3.38 -10.05
CA LEU A 307 8.50 -4.65 -9.56
C LEU A 307 7.24 -5.00 -10.37
N ASP A 308 7.06 -6.26 -10.73
CA ASP A 308 5.80 -6.66 -11.33
C ASP A 308 4.65 -6.59 -10.31
N SER A 309 3.40 -6.79 -10.78
CA SER A 309 2.21 -6.74 -9.93
C SER A 309 2.17 -7.77 -8.79
N THR A 310 3.17 -8.66 -8.67
CA THR A 310 3.34 -9.63 -7.58
C THR A 310 4.46 -9.26 -6.61
N GLY A 311 5.14 -8.13 -6.84
CA GLY A 311 6.28 -7.66 -6.05
C GLY A 311 7.60 -8.29 -6.45
N LYS A 312 7.66 -9.00 -7.59
CA LYS A 312 8.93 -9.55 -8.09
C LYS A 312 9.72 -8.47 -8.80
N LEU A 313 11.00 -8.32 -8.45
CA LEU A 313 11.89 -7.38 -9.12
C LEU A 313 12.07 -7.74 -10.61
N VAL A 314 11.91 -6.74 -11.48
CA VAL A 314 12.10 -6.83 -12.94
C VAL A 314 13.34 -6.05 -13.39
N SER A 315 13.62 -4.91 -12.75
CA SER A 315 14.79 -4.09 -13.06
C SER A 315 16.12 -4.76 -12.65
N PRO A 316 17.25 -4.40 -13.28
CA PRO A 316 18.56 -4.95 -12.91
C PRO A 316 18.96 -4.62 -11.46
N PRO A 317 19.30 -5.62 -10.63
CA PRO A 317 19.95 -5.36 -9.35
C PRO A 317 21.44 -5.04 -9.53
N VAL A 318 22.07 -4.20 -8.71
CA VAL A 318 21.52 -3.40 -7.59
C VAL A 318 21.22 -1.95 -7.97
N THR A 319 21.53 -1.57 -9.21
CA THR A 319 21.45 -0.17 -9.67
C THR A 319 20.06 0.27 -10.09
N GLY A 320 19.17 -0.68 -10.37
CA GLY A 320 17.96 -0.41 -11.14
C GLY A 320 18.29 -0.03 -12.59
N TYR A 321 17.33 0.58 -13.26
CA TYR A 321 17.51 1.28 -14.52
C TYR A 321 18.27 2.59 -14.28
N THR A 322 19.26 2.85 -15.15
CA THR A 322 20.16 4.00 -15.07
C THR A 322 20.20 4.75 -16.41
N GLY A 323 20.76 5.95 -16.41
CA GLY A 323 20.86 6.83 -17.58
C GLY A 323 20.36 8.24 -17.30
N MET A 324 20.58 9.16 -18.23
CA MET A 324 20.15 10.57 -18.15
C MET A 324 20.63 11.34 -16.91
N GLY A 325 21.68 10.87 -16.23
CA GLY A 325 22.27 11.56 -15.07
C GLY A 325 21.55 11.35 -13.74
N VAL A 326 20.51 10.52 -13.67
CA VAL A 326 19.82 10.21 -12.40
C VAL A 326 20.79 9.53 -11.42
N ASP A 327 20.96 10.14 -10.25
CA ASP A 327 21.76 9.64 -9.14
C ASP A 327 21.07 9.99 -7.82
N GLY A 328 20.19 9.09 -7.35
CA GLY A 328 19.33 9.32 -6.19
C GLY A 328 18.09 10.13 -6.57
N ALA A 329 16.92 9.51 -6.55
CA ALA A 329 15.72 10.07 -7.17
C ALA A 329 15.05 11.23 -6.39
N GLY A 330 15.32 11.36 -5.09
CA GLY A 330 14.42 12.10 -4.22
C GLY A 330 13.05 11.42 -4.16
N TRP A 331 12.00 12.22 -3.98
CA TRP A 331 10.64 11.74 -3.93
C TRP A 331 10.03 11.57 -5.32
N GLY A 332 10.38 12.35 -6.34
CA GLY A 332 9.65 12.36 -7.62
C GLY A 332 9.78 11.08 -8.46
N THR A 333 8.66 10.39 -8.65
CA THR A 333 8.49 9.35 -9.67
C THR A 333 7.05 9.36 -10.19
N ALA A 334 6.84 9.26 -11.50
CA ALA A 334 5.50 9.21 -12.08
C ALA A 334 5.46 8.42 -13.39
N VAL A 335 4.47 7.53 -13.51
CA VAL A 335 4.13 6.86 -14.77
C VAL A 335 3.16 7.73 -15.58
N THR A 336 3.42 7.87 -16.87
CA THR A 336 2.56 8.59 -17.81
C THR A 336 1.69 7.63 -18.61
N LYS A 337 0.69 8.17 -19.32
CA LYS A 337 -0.15 7.39 -20.24
C LYS A 337 0.58 6.95 -21.52
N ASP A 338 1.74 7.55 -21.82
CA ASP A 338 2.55 7.27 -23.01
C ASP A 338 3.59 6.16 -22.78
N ASP A 339 3.32 5.27 -21.84
CA ASP A 339 4.19 4.16 -21.46
C ASP A 339 5.62 4.60 -21.10
N THR A 340 5.75 5.72 -20.36
CA THR A 340 7.01 6.15 -19.74
C THR A 340 6.92 6.31 -18.22
N CYS A 341 8.06 6.17 -17.55
CA CYS A 341 8.26 6.51 -16.15
C CYS A 341 9.25 7.67 -16.04
N TRP A 342 8.82 8.75 -15.41
CA TRP A 342 9.61 9.95 -15.14
C TRP A 342 10.15 9.90 -13.71
N VAL A 343 11.40 10.33 -13.53
CA VAL A 343 12.11 10.33 -12.26
C VAL A 343 12.87 11.65 -12.11
N SER A 344 12.70 12.32 -10.99
CA SER A 344 13.52 13.47 -10.59
C SER A 344 14.79 12.99 -9.91
N SER A 345 15.76 13.85 -9.64
CA SER A 345 16.93 13.47 -8.83
C SER A 345 17.41 14.60 -7.93
N PHE A 346 18.01 14.22 -6.80
CA PHE A 346 18.65 15.15 -5.87
C PHE A 346 19.71 16.02 -6.55
N ASN A 347 20.39 15.49 -7.57
CA ASN A 347 21.42 16.20 -8.31
C ASN A 347 20.86 17.16 -9.38
N GLY A 348 19.55 17.33 -9.48
CA GLY A 348 18.90 18.22 -10.45
C GLY A 348 18.59 17.57 -11.81
N SER A 349 18.96 16.31 -12.02
CA SER A 349 18.65 15.60 -13.27
C SER A 349 17.20 15.11 -13.34
N ILE A 350 16.72 14.89 -14.57
CA ILE A 350 15.49 14.15 -14.84
C ILE A 350 15.81 12.91 -15.68
N GLY A 351 15.15 11.79 -15.39
CA GLY A 351 15.18 10.58 -16.19
C GLY A 351 13.80 10.25 -16.73
N VAL A 352 13.73 9.82 -17.99
CA VAL A 352 12.50 9.36 -18.64
C VAL A 352 12.75 8.01 -19.29
N TYR A 353 12.11 6.97 -18.76
CA TYR A 353 12.37 5.58 -19.09
C TYR A 353 11.14 4.93 -19.70
N ARG A 354 11.31 4.06 -20.71
CA ARG A 354 10.19 3.30 -21.28
C ARG A 354 9.74 2.21 -20.33
N LEU A 355 8.43 2.03 -20.16
CA LEU A 355 7.92 0.98 -19.27
C LEU A 355 8.26 -0.45 -19.73
N LYS A 356 8.44 -0.61 -21.05
CA LYS A 356 8.69 -1.91 -21.70
C LYS A 356 10.00 -2.55 -21.28
N ASP A 357 11.09 -1.78 -21.28
CA ASP A 357 12.46 -2.27 -21.11
C ASP A 357 13.27 -1.49 -20.05
N GLY A 358 12.72 -0.39 -19.53
CA GLY A 358 13.37 0.50 -18.58
C GLY A 358 14.57 1.24 -19.15
N LEU A 359 14.74 1.29 -20.47
CA LEU A 359 15.78 2.07 -21.11
C LEU A 359 15.35 3.54 -21.20
N PRO A 360 16.30 4.49 -21.09
CA PRO A 360 15.98 5.90 -21.25
C PRO A 360 15.50 6.19 -22.68
N ILE A 361 14.59 7.17 -22.81
CA ILE A 361 14.06 7.58 -24.13
C ILE A 361 15.08 8.37 -24.96
N VAL A 362 16.04 9.00 -24.30
CA VAL A 362 17.17 9.74 -24.90
C VAL A 362 18.42 9.55 -24.06
N GLU A 363 19.61 9.70 -24.64
CA GLU A 363 20.86 9.63 -23.87
C GLU A 363 21.07 10.87 -23.00
N LYS A 364 20.70 12.04 -23.53
CA LYS A 364 20.80 13.35 -22.88
C LYS A 364 19.54 14.15 -23.15
N VAL A 365 19.14 14.96 -22.18
CA VAL A 365 18.08 15.95 -22.36
C VAL A 365 18.49 17.00 -23.40
N PRO A 366 17.53 17.71 -24.03
CA PRO A 366 17.83 18.85 -24.90
C PRO A 366 18.73 19.90 -24.21
N GLU A 367 19.61 20.56 -24.96
CA GLU A 367 20.60 21.50 -24.42
C GLU A 367 19.95 22.66 -23.65
N HIS A 368 18.88 23.24 -24.20
CA HIS A 368 18.13 24.31 -23.53
C HIS A 368 17.53 23.88 -22.18
N LEU A 369 17.21 22.59 -22.04
CA LEU A 369 16.69 22.03 -20.79
C LEU A 369 17.84 21.68 -19.84
N ALA A 370 18.98 21.20 -20.34
CA ALA A 370 20.16 20.94 -19.54
C ALA A 370 20.63 22.20 -18.79
N GLU A 371 20.63 23.36 -19.47
CA GLU A 371 20.93 24.66 -18.86
C GLU A 371 19.95 24.97 -17.72
N ALA A 372 18.65 24.84 -17.96
CA ALA A 372 17.61 25.07 -16.95
C ALA A 372 17.73 24.12 -15.73
N LEU A 373 18.04 22.84 -15.95
CA LEU A 373 18.18 21.86 -14.86
C LEU A 373 19.38 22.16 -13.96
N ASN A 374 20.48 22.66 -14.53
CA ASN A 374 21.64 23.10 -13.76
C ASN A 374 21.33 24.29 -12.84
N GLU A 375 20.43 25.18 -13.26
CA GLU A 375 20.01 26.34 -12.47
C GLU A 375 19.00 25.97 -11.36
N ILE A 376 18.08 25.04 -11.66
CA ILE A 376 17.00 24.70 -10.74
C ILE A 376 17.50 23.89 -9.55
N GLY A 377 18.31 22.84 -9.79
CA GLY A 377 18.83 21.92 -8.77
C GLY A 377 17.75 21.20 -7.92
N GLY A 378 18.12 20.09 -7.27
CA GLY A 378 17.30 19.44 -6.23
C GLY A 378 15.81 19.29 -6.55
N LEU A 379 15.48 18.44 -7.52
CA LEU A 379 14.11 18.20 -7.97
C LEU A 379 13.38 17.22 -7.04
N GLN A 380 12.05 17.38 -6.90
CA GLN A 380 11.20 16.49 -6.12
C GLN A 380 9.95 16.05 -6.92
N GLY A 381 8.75 16.22 -6.35
CA GLY A 381 7.52 15.68 -6.88
C GLY A 381 7.25 15.97 -8.36
N ILE A 382 6.74 14.93 -9.03
CA ILE A 382 6.27 14.97 -10.41
C ILE A 382 4.75 14.78 -10.39
N GLY A 383 4.04 15.69 -11.05
CA GLY A 383 2.61 15.63 -11.29
C GLY A 383 2.31 15.37 -12.76
N VAL A 384 1.41 14.42 -13.05
CA VAL A 384 0.94 14.11 -14.40
C VAL A 384 -0.52 14.53 -14.51
N ALA A 385 -0.80 15.38 -15.49
CA ALA A 385 -2.12 15.93 -15.73
C ALA A 385 -2.98 14.98 -16.59
N PRO A 386 -4.33 15.08 -16.49
CA PRO A 386 -5.22 14.29 -17.33
C PRO A 386 -4.98 14.45 -18.84
N ASN A 387 -4.56 15.65 -19.26
CA ASN A 387 -4.23 16.00 -20.65
C ASN A 387 -2.84 15.51 -21.11
N GLY A 388 -2.04 14.88 -20.24
CA GLY A 388 -0.70 14.39 -20.54
C GLY A 388 0.43 15.33 -20.13
N ASP A 389 0.14 16.57 -19.73
CA ASP A 389 1.19 17.49 -19.26
C ASP A 389 1.92 16.92 -18.03
N VAL A 390 3.22 17.12 -17.98
CA VAL A 390 4.04 16.78 -16.80
C VAL A 390 4.56 18.06 -16.16
N TRP A 391 4.43 18.14 -14.83
CA TRP A 391 4.94 19.23 -14.00
C TRP A 391 5.92 18.69 -12.98
N ILE A 392 7.06 19.37 -12.81
CA ILE A 392 8.09 18.98 -11.85
C ILE A 392 8.40 20.17 -10.96
N VAL A 393 8.49 19.93 -9.65
CA VAL A 393 8.87 20.95 -8.68
C VAL A 393 10.39 21.03 -8.54
N GLY A 394 10.92 22.24 -8.62
CA GLY A 394 12.30 22.58 -8.26
C GLY A 394 12.37 23.03 -6.81
N THR A 395 12.65 22.10 -5.91
CA THR A 395 12.56 22.36 -4.46
C THR A 395 13.62 23.34 -3.98
N SER A 396 14.85 23.26 -4.51
CA SER A 396 15.93 24.17 -4.07
C SER A 396 15.79 25.59 -4.63
N SER A 397 15.10 25.76 -5.76
CA SER A 397 15.05 27.02 -6.51
C SER A 397 13.70 27.75 -6.44
N ASN A 398 12.66 27.14 -5.86
CA ASN A 398 11.29 27.68 -5.85
C ASN A 398 10.74 27.94 -7.27
N ILE A 399 11.11 27.07 -8.22
CA ILE A 399 10.73 27.18 -9.63
C ILE A 399 10.04 25.88 -10.07
N MET A 400 9.13 25.98 -11.05
CA MET A 400 8.47 24.84 -11.67
C MET A 400 8.99 24.57 -13.08
N LEU A 401 9.01 23.30 -13.48
CA LEU A 401 9.17 22.86 -14.86
C LEU A 401 7.83 22.38 -15.43
N HIS A 402 7.58 22.67 -16.70
CA HIS A 402 6.40 22.22 -17.44
C HIS A 402 6.82 21.54 -18.75
N PHE A 403 6.25 20.36 -18.99
CA PHE A 403 6.43 19.55 -20.19
C PHE A 403 5.07 19.31 -20.85
N PRO A 404 4.68 20.16 -21.82
CA PRO A 404 3.43 20.00 -22.55
C PRO A 404 3.33 18.63 -23.22
N ASP A 405 2.19 17.95 -23.06
CA ASP A 405 1.95 16.58 -23.57
C ASP A 405 2.98 15.54 -23.08
N GLY A 406 3.72 15.82 -22.00
CA GLY A 406 4.82 14.96 -21.56
C GLY A 406 5.98 14.91 -22.56
N ASP A 407 6.10 15.90 -23.46
CA ASP A 407 7.14 15.96 -24.47
C ASP A 407 8.41 16.61 -23.90
N LEU A 408 9.47 15.82 -23.78
CA LEU A 408 10.77 16.25 -23.27
C LEU A 408 11.37 17.41 -24.09
N THR A 409 11.08 17.48 -25.40
CA THR A 409 11.60 18.53 -26.29
C THR A 409 10.92 19.88 -26.08
N LYS A 410 9.70 19.88 -25.54
CA LYS A 410 8.92 21.09 -25.20
C LYS A 410 9.08 21.53 -23.75
N GLY A 411 9.88 20.79 -22.97
CA GLY A 411 10.17 21.08 -21.57
C GLY A 411 10.74 22.49 -21.39
N ARG A 412 10.25 23.21 -20.38
CA ARG A 412 10.63 24.59 -20.09
C ARG A 412 10.46 24.96 -18.63
N VAL A 413 11.20 25.99 -18.21
CA VAL A 413 10.98 26.70 -16.95
C VAL A 413 9.68 27.49 -17.01
N VAL A 414 8.91 27.45 -15.93
CA VAL A 414 7.68 28.23 -15.78
C VAL A 414 8.06 29.64 -15.33
N ILE A 415 7.83 30.63 -16.19
CA ILE A 415 8.11 32.03 -15.89
C ILE A 415 6.82 32.70 -15.42
N ASN A 416 6.69 32.85 -14.10
CA ASN A 416 5.61 33.57 -13.44
C ASN A 416 6.10 34.08 -12.08
N GLU A 417 6.20 35.41 -11.92
CA GLU A 417 6.72 36.04 -10.71
C GLU A 417 5.85 35.74 -9.48
N GLU A 418 4.52 35.87 -9.63
CA GLU A 418 3.56 35.62 -8.54
C GLU A 418 3.61 34.16 -8.07
N LEU A 419 3.82 33.22 -8.99
CA LEU A 419 4.02 31.82 -8.66
C LEU A 419 5.31 31.65 -7.87
N ASN A 420 6.44 32.12 -8.40
CA ASN A 420 7.75 31.94 -7.76
C ASN A 420 7.80 32.57 -6.36
N GLU A 421 7.17 33.73 -6.15
CA GLU A 421 7.04 34.38 -4.84
C GLU A 421 6.14 33.61 -3.87
N SER A 422 5.22 32.79 -4.39
CA SER A 422 4.31 31.96 -3.59
C SER A 422 4.90 30.59 -3.23
N LEU A 423 5.97 30.15 -3.90
CA LEU A 423 6.64 28.88 -3.65
C LEU A 423 7.70 29.01 -2.55
N SER A 424 7.75 28.03 -1.65
CA SER A 424 8.76 27.95 -0.58
C SER A 424 9.12 26.49 -0.34
N ALA A 425 10.23 26.09 -0.97
CA ALA A 425 10.65 24.72 -1.18
C ALA A 425 9.48 23.83 -1.63
N PRO A 426 8.98 23.98 -2.87
CA PRO A 426 7.86 23.17 -3.34
C PRO A 426 8.22 21.69 -3.36
N PHE A 427 7.34 20.81 -2.88
CA PHE A 427 7.67 19.39 -2.65
C PHE A 427 6.90 18.41 -3.52
N ALA A 428 5.57 18.54 -3.61
CA ALA A 428 4.73 17.70 -4.45
C ALA A 428 3.84 18.54 -5.36
N ALA A 429 3.43 17.95 -6.48
CA ALA A 429 2.46 18.52 -7.40
C ALA A 429 1.41 17.49 -7.83
N SER A 430 0.16 17.90 -7.88
CA SER A 430 -0.97 17.16 -8.47
C SER A 430 -1.80 18.10 -9.35
N ILE A 431 -2.35 17.59 -10.45
CA ILE A 431 -3.04 18.42 -11.45
C ILE A 431 -4.48 17.96 -11.58
N ASP A 432 -5.43 18.88 -11.41
CA ASP A 432 -6.85 18.54 -11.52
C ASP A 432 -7.37 18.52 -12.97
N THR A 433 -8.66 18.20 -13.12
CA THR A 433 -9.33 18.12 -14.42
C THR A 433 -9.44 19.45 -15.16
N ASN A 434 -9.25 20.58 -14.48
CA ASN A 434 -9.20 21.92 -15.09
C ASN A 434 -7.76 22.33 -15.46
N ASN A 435 -6.79 21.41 -15.31
CA ASN A 435 -5.36 21.64 -15.45
C ASN A 435 -4.81 22.68 -14.46
N ARG A 436 -5.41 22.79 -13.27
CA ARG A 436 -4.85 23.59 -12.18
C ARG A 436 -3.85 22.75 -11.41
N VAL A 437 -2.67 23.32 -11.14
CA VAL A 437 -1.54 22.66 -10.49
C VAL A 437 -1.58 22.98 -9.00
N TRP A 438 -1.77 21.95 -8.18
CA TRP A 438 -1.77 22.03 -6.71
C TRP A 438 -0.40 21.64 -6.18
N ILE A 439 0.25 22.54 -5.45
CA ILE A 439 1.67 22.49 -5.10
C ILE A 439 1.83 22.66 -3.59
N SER A 440 2.43 21.68 -2.92
CA SER A 440 2.74 21.78 -1.49
C SER A 440 4.08 22.50 -1.27
N ASN A 441 4.14 23.36 -0.24
CA ASN A 441 5.38 24.00 0.19
C ASN A 441 5.90 23.32 1.46
N THR A 442 7.14 22.80 1.44
CA THR A 442 7.73 22.19 2.65
C THR A 442 8.32 23.20 3.62
N ASN A 443 8.77 24.37 3.16
CA ASN A 443 9.36 25.39 4.03
C ASN A 443 8.36 26.46 4.49
N GLY A 444 7.10 26.31 4.08
CA GLY A 444 6.01 27.20 4.46
C GLY A 444 4.84 26.48 5.13
N VAL A 445 3.83 27.28 5.48
CA VAL A 445 2.55 26.86 6.04
C VAL A 445 1.45 26.99 4.98
N SER A 446 1.71 26.53 3.76
CA SER A 446 0.82 26.80 2.63
C SER A 446 0.80 25.75 1.54
N LEU A 447 -0.32 25.71 0.83
CA LEU A 447 -0.50 25.06 -0.45
C LEU A 447 -0.78 26.13 -1.51
N VAL A 448 -0.18 25.99 -2.69
CA VAL A 448 -0.37 26.89 -3.83
C VAL A 448 -1.20 26.19 -4.90
N ARG A 449 -2.18 26.89 -5.48
CA ARG A 449 -2.89 26.45 -6.68
C ARG A 449 -2.60 27.42 -7.82
N TYR A 450 -2.05 26.91 -8.91
CA TYR A 450 -1.73 27.67 -10.11
C TYR A 450 -2.62 27.25 -11.28
N SER A 451 -3.31 28.20 -11.92
CA SER A 451 -4.16 27.93 -13.08
C SER A 451 -3.53 28.44 -14.38
N PRO A 452 -2.58 27.70 -15.01
CA PRO A 452 -1.84 28.17 -16.18
C PRO A 452 -2.70 28.43 -17.42
N SER A 453 -3.85 27.75 -17.52
CA SER A 453 -4.80 27.81 -18.63
C SER A 453 -5.82 28.95 -18.50
N GLU A 454 -5.97 29.52 -17.30
CA GLU A 454 -6.96 30.56 -17.03
C GLU A 454 -6.46 31.97 -17.39
N LYS A 455 -7.40 32.89 -17.62
CA LYS A 455 -7.08 34.29 -17.88
C LYS A 455 -6.34 34.88 -16.68
N ASN A 456 -5.25 35.60 -16.95
CA ASN A 456 -4.33 36.17 -15.95
C ASN A 456 -3.54 35.13 -15.13
N ARG A 457 -3.70 33.82 -15.40
CA ARG A 457 -2.93 32.74 -14.79
C ARG A 457 -2.84 32.84 -13.25
N PRO A 458 -3.99 32.87 -12.56
CA PRO A 458 -4.04 33.17 -11.13
C PRO A 458 -3.21 32.18 -10.32
N VAL A 459 -2.62 32.71 -9.25
CA VAL A 459 -1.90 31.97 -8.23
C VAL A 459 -2.63 32.17 -6.91
N GLU A 460 -3.12 31.09 -6.34
CA GLU A 460 -3.90 31.09 -5.11
C GLU A 460 -3.12 30.40 -3.99
N ARG A 461 -3.14 30.97 -2.78
CA ARG A 461 -2.39 30.45 -1.63
C ARG A 461 -3.34 30.15 -0.48
N PHE A 462 -3.35 28.91 -0.01
CA PHE A 462 -4.13 28.42 1.13
C PHE A 462 -3.21 28.27 2.34
N ILE A 463 -3.66 28.71 3.53
CA ILE A 463 -2.90 28.63 4.78
C ILE A 463 -3.20 27.29 5.47
N LEU A 464 -2.16 26.54 5.82
CA LEU A 464 -2.20 25.19 6.40
C LEU A 464 -1.26 25.11 7.62
N ALA A 465 -0.87 23.90 8.01
CA ALA A 465 0.28 23.67 8.88
C ALA A 465 1.59 23.52 8.09
N GLY A 466 2.71 23.45 8.81
CA GLY A 466 4.06 23.40 8.24
C GLY A 466 4.43 22.06 7.61
N GLY A 467 5.39 22.11 6.68
CA GLY A 467 5.98 20.91 6.10
C GLY A 467 5.06 20.17 5.15
N GLY A 468 4.45 20.87 4.19
CA GLY A 468 3.62 20.24 3.16
C GLY A 468 4.41 19.19 2.37
N ARG A 469 3.86 17.98 2.27
CA ARG A 469 4.44 16.81 1.59
C ARG A 469 3.55 16.36 0.45
N GLY A 470 3.02 15.13 0.50
CA GLY A 470 2.20 14.55 -0.56
C GLY A 470 0.92 15.35 -0.78
N VAL A 471 0.50 15.40 -2.04
CA VAL A 471 -0.75 16.01 -2.48
C VAL A 471 -1.50 15.02 -3.35
N ALA A 472 -2.76 14.73 -3.03
CA ALA A 472 -3.62 13.85 -3.80
C ALA A 472 -4.98 14.51 -4.07
N LEU A 473 -5.65 14.08 -5.14
CA LEU A 473 -6.95 14.59 -5.55
C LEU A 473 -7.98 13.46 -5.45
N ASP A 474 -9.06 13.68 -4.69
CA ASP A 474 -10.18 12.75 -4.67
C ASP A 474 -11.01 12.82 -5.96
N SER A 475 -12.00 11.94 -6.13
CA SER A 475 -12.78 11.84 -7.37
C SER A 475 -13.56 13.11 -7.72
N LYS A 476 -13.79 13.99 -6.75
CA LYS A 476 -14.45 15.31 -6.91
C LYS A 476 -13.45 16.43 -7.19
N GLY A 477 -12.15 16.13 -7.15
CA GLY A 477 -11.07 17.09 -7.34
C GLY A 477 -10.75 17.90 -6.08
N ASN A 478 -11.22 17.49 -4.89
CA ASN A 478 -10.75 18.11 -3.65
C ASN A 478 -9.30 17.72 -3.41
N CYS A 479 -8.52 18.68 -2.94
CA CYS A 479 -7.09 18.51 -2.71
C CYS A 479 -6.82 18.10 -1.27
N TRP A 480 -6.24 16.92 -1.11
CA TRP A 480 -5.76 16.39 0.16
C TRP A 480 -4.26 16.58 0.26
N VAL A 481 -3.78 17.18 1.34
CA VAL A 481 -2.35 17.46 1.55
C VAL A 481 -1.92 17.05 2.96
N ALA A 482 -0.84 16.29 3.04
CA ALA A 482 -0.22 15.94 4.32
C ALA A 482 0.81 17.02 4.72
N CYS A 483 0.75 17.45 5.98
CA CYS A 483 1.69 18.38 6.60
C CYS A 483 2.45 17.66 7.70
N ASN A 484 3.79 17.76 7.70
CA ASN A 484 4.62 17.13 8.72
C ASN A 484 4.36 17.68 10.13
N THR A 485 3.81 18.89 10.26
CA THR A 485 3.55 19.50 11.57
C THR A 485 2.07 19.81 11.78
N SER A 486 1.68 19.91 13.04
CA SER A 486 0.39 20.47 13.46
C SER A 486 0.41 22.00 13.33
N PRO A 487 -0.76 22.69 13.26
CA PRO A 487 -0.81 24.15 13.14
C PRO A 487 -0.10 24.91 14.27
N ASP A 488 -0.14 24.37 15.50
CA ASP A 488 0.45 24.96 16.71
C ASP A 488 1.92 24.58 16.91
N PHE A 489 2.47 23.74 16.03
CA PHE A 489 3.84 23.28 16.15
C PHE A 489 4.82 24.44 15.91
N PRO A 490 5.87 24.58 16.75
CA PRO A 490 6.83 25.67 16.61
C PRO A 490 7.44 25.74 15.21
N HIS A 491 7.50 26.95 14.66
CA HIS A 491 8.12 27.17 13.37
C HIS A 491 9.60 26.77 13.38
N THR A 492 9.99 26.02 12.35
CA THR A 492 11.39 25.79 12.02
C THR A 492 11.96 26.97 11.24
N THR A 493 13.26 27.21 11.35
CA THR A 493 13.97 28.12 10.45
C THR A 493 13.78 27.67 9.00
N THR A 494 13.35 28.57 8.12
CA THR A 494 13.22 28.31 6.68
C THR A 494 14.58 28.00 6.07
N THR A 495 14.63 27.00 5.20
CA THR A 495 15.85 26.53 4.51
C THR A 495 15.75 26.81 3.00
N ASP A 496 15.24 27.96 2.62
CA ASP A 496 15.09 28.33 1.21
C ASP A 496 16.48 28.52 0.58
N GLY A 497 16.65 28.02 -0.65
CA GLY A 497 17.90 28.14 -1.40
C GLY A 497 19.01 27.14 -1.01
N VAL A 498 18.78 26.23 -0.05
CA VAL A 498 19.68 25.09 0.18
C VAL A 498 19.16 23.83 -0.50
N SER A 499 20.03 22.83 -0.66
CA SER A 499 19.62 21.53 -1.18
C SER A 499 18.59 20.87 -0.25
N ILE A 500 17.67 20.10 -0.81
CA ILE A 500 16.66 19.37 -0.02
C ILE A 500 17.27 18.40 1.00
N ILE A 501 18.42 17.78 0.69
CA ILE A 501 19.14 16.90 1.62
C ILE A 501 19.68 17.70 2.82
N GLU A 502 20.23 18.88 2.57
CA GLU A 502 20.66 19.82 3.62
C GLU A 502 19.46 20.32 4.43
N GLY A 503 18.33 20.60 3.77
CA GLY A 503 17.06 20.91 4.42
C GLY A 503 16.62 19.82 5.40
N PHE A 504 16.74 18.54 5.04
CA PHE A 504 16.47 17.43 5.95
C PHE A 504 17.48 17.35 7.11
N ALA A 505 18.77 17.56 6.83
CA ALA A 505 19.81 17.58 7.85
C ALA A 505 19.58 18.66 8.92
N LEU A 506 19.02 19.80 8.53
CA LEU A 506 18.69 20.92 9.41
C LEU A 506 17.33 20.76 10.11
N GLY A 507 16.32 20.27 9.40
CA GLY A 507 14.94 20.19 9.89
C GLY A 507 14.65 19.00 10.80
N TYR A 508 15.22 17.83 10.50
CA TYR A 508 14.94 16.61 11.27
C TYR A 508 15.34 16.71 12.76
N PRO A 509 16.51 17.28 13.13
CA PRO A 509 16.88 17.48 14.53
C PRO A 509 15.87 18.34 15.29
N HIS A 510 15.32 19.38 14.66
CA HIS A 510 14.30 20.22 15.29
C HIS A 510 13.01 19.42 15.53
N LEU A 511 12.52 18.70 14.52
CA LEU A 511 11.36 17.80 14.68
C LEU A 511 11.59 16.83 15.83
N GLN A 512 12.74 16.16 15.88
CA GLN A 512 13.04 15.17 16.91
C GLN A 512 13.13 15.77 18.33
N GLN A 513 13.73 16.96 18.47
CA GLN A 513 13.85 17.64 19.76
C GLN A 513 12.48 18.07 20.31
N THR A 514 11.60 18.58 19.44
CA THR A 514 10.29 19.13 19.81
C THR A 514 9.24 18.02 20.04
N VAL A 515 9.29 16.93 19.27
CA VAL A 515 8.38 15.78 19.41
C VAL A 515 8.56 15.07 20.77
N GLY A 516 9.79 15.00 21.30
CA GLY A 516 10.06 14.50 22.66
C GLY A 516 9.42 13.13 22.98
N ARG A 517 9.28 12.75 24.27
CA ARG A 517 8.82 11.41 24.67
C ARG A 517 7.30 11.16 24.59
N LYS A 518 6.46 12.16 24.29
CA LYS A 518 4.98 12.03 24.38
C LYS A 518 4.14 12.83 23.36
N HIS A 519 4.72 13.69 22.53
CA HIS A 519 3.93 14.53 21.62
C HIS A 519 3.99 13.97 20.19
N LYS A 520 2.85 13.97 19.50
CA LYS A 520 2.76 13.72 18.06
C LYS A 520 2.51 15.05 17.37
N THR A 521 2.92 15.18 16.11
CA THR A 521 2.70 16.38 15.31
C THR A 521 2.32 15.99 13.88
N GLY A 522 1.57 16.81 13.17
CA GLY A 522 1.23 16.56 11.78
C GLY A 522 -0.26 16.40 11.57
N SER A 523 -0.71 16.83 10.39
CA SER A 523 -2.12 16.84 10.04
C SER A 523 -2.29 16.64 8.54
N VAL A 524 -3.50 16.26 8.13
CA VAL A 524 -3.93 16.27 6.73
C VAL A 524 -5.00 17.35 6.57
N PHE A 525 -4.93 18.12 5.49
CA PHE A 525 -5.95 19.10 5.14
C PHE A 525 -6.66 18.71 3.85
N MET A 526 -7.95 19.02 3.78
CA MET A 526 -8.73 18.95 2.54
C MET A 526 -9.11 20.36 2.11
N ILE A 527 -8.81 20.70 0.86
CA ILE A 527 -9.22 21.95 0.23
C ILE A 527 -10.25 21.61 -0.86
N PRO A 528 -11.49 22.08 -0.77
CA PRO A 528 -12.49 21.84 -1.81
C PRO A 528 -12.02 22.35 -3.19
N ALA A 529 -12.41 21.63 -4.24
CA ALA A 529 -11.96 21.92 -5.60
C ALA A 529 -12.22 23.37 -6.05
N ASP A 530 -13.32 23.98 -5.61
CA ASP A 530 -13.78 25.33 -5.96
C ASP A 530 -13.52 26.38 -4.87
N ALA A 531 -12.87 26.00 -3.76
CA ALA A 531 -12.56 26.91 -2.67
C ALA A 531 -11.68 28.08 -3.15
N LYS A 532 -11.95 29.28 -2.64
CA LYS A 532 -11.08 30.45 -2.81
C LYS A 532 -10.33 30.72 -1.50
N PRO A 533 -9.08 31.20 -1.54
CA PRO A 533 -8.30 31.47 -0.34
C PRO A 533 -9.03 32.33 0.70
N ILE A 534 -9.74 33.37 0.26
CA ILE A 534 -10.47 34.29 1.14
C ILE A 534 -11.58 33.60 1.95
N ASP A 535 -12.13 32.49 1.45
CA ASP A 535 -13.17 31.73 2.13
C ASP A 535 -12.57 30.75 3.16
N THR A 536 -11.26 30.52 3.08
CA THR A 536 -10.50 29.61 3.96
C THR A 536 -9.81 30.31 5.14
N ILE A 537 -10.09 31.60 5.35
CA ILE A 537 -9.44 32.44 6.36
C ILE A 537 -10.52 33.10 7.23
N ASP A 538 -10.30 33.12 8.55
CA ASP A 538 -11.13 33.88 9.47
C ASP A 538 -10.93 35.39 9.26
N LYS A 539 -12.04 36.13 9.13
CA LYS A 539 -12.01 37.56 8.79
C LYS A 539 -11.47 38.45 9.91
N ILE A 540 -11.39 37.96 11.14
CA ILE A 540 -10.96 38.70 12.33
C ILE A 540 -9.54 38.31 12.71
N THR A 541 -9.27 37.01 12.84
CA THR A 541 -7.94 36.54 13.30
C THR A 541 -6.93 36.46 12.15
N HIS A 542 -7.40 36.41 10.90
CA HIS A 542 -6.60 36.14 9.71
C HIS A 542 -5.91 34.76 9.74
N GLU A 543 -6.38 33.85 10.59
CA GLU A 543 -5.91 32.47 10.66
C GLU A 543 -6.71 31.57 9.70
N SER A 544 -6.14 30.42 9.36
CA SER A 544 -6.84 29.42 8.55
C SER A 544 -8.06 28.87 9.29
N ASN A 545 -9.19 28.71 8.61
CA ASN A 545 -10.36 28.01 9.11
C ASN A 545 -10.44 26.55 8.61
N LEU A 546 -9.43 26.09 7.87
CA LEU A 546 -9.35 24.71 7.40
C LEU A 546 -9.09 23.75 8.57
N THR A 547 -9.74 22.60 8.54
CA THR A 547 -9.63 21.59 9.61
C THR A 547 -8.32 20.79 9.48
N PRO A 548 -7.49 20.71 10.55
CA PRO A 548 -6.31 19.85 10.59
C PRO A 548 -6.69 18.41 10.96
N TYR A 549 -7.07 17.60 9.97
CA TYR A 549 -7.50 16.22 10.23
C TYR A 549 -6.35 15.34 10.73
N GLY A 550 -6.66 14.42 11.64
CA GLY A 550 -5.68 13.51 12.25
C GLY A 550 -4.64 14.18 13.15
N ASP A 551 -4.84 15.45 13.52
CA ASP A 551 -3.98 16.15 14.46
C ASP A 551 -3.95 15.44 15.83
N GLY A 552 -2.76 15.26 16.39
CA GLY A 552 -2.54 14.45 17.59
C GLY A 552 -2.65 12.93 17.40
N GLU A 553 -3.05 12.45 16.22
CA GLU A 553 -3.15 11.02 15.90
C GLU A 553 -2.05 10.57 14.93
N LEU A 554 -1.83 11.36 13.87
CA LEU A 554 -0.73 11.23 12.92
C LEU A 554 0.59 11.76 13.52
N ASN A 555 1.71 11.28 12.99
CA ASN A 555 3.03 11.74 13.42
C ASN A 555 3.99 11.93 12.23
N ALA A 556 4.14 13.20 11.85
CA ALA A 556 4.84 13.71 10.68
C ALA A 556 4.44 13.00 9.38
N PRO A 557 3.15 12.97 9.01
CA PRO A 557 2.70 12.29 7.79
C PRO A 557 3.38 12.84 6.53
N TRP A 558 3.53 12.00 5.51
CA TRP A 558 4.30 12.32 4.30
C TRP A 558 3.49 12.17 3.02
N GLY A 559 3.47 10.99 2.39
CA GLY A 559 2.65 10.72 1.21
C GLY A 559 1.18 10.55 1.59
N VAL A 560 0.29 10.93 0.68
CA VAL A 560 -1.16 10.73 0.77
C VAL A 560 -1.66 10.18 -0.56
N SER A 561 -2.57 9.21 -0.50
CA SER A 561 -3.29 8.69 -1.67
C SER A 561 -4.77 8.53 -1.35
N ILE A 562 -5.57 8.46 -2.41
CA ILE A 562 -7.01 8.27 -2.34
C ILE A 562 -7.34 6.96 -3.05
N ASP A 563 -8.21 6.14 -2.48
CA ASP A 563 -8.64 4.88 -3.08
C ASP A 563 -9.91 5.02 -3.93
N GLY A 564 -10.38 3.92 -4.54
CA GLY A 564 -11.55 3.94 -5.42
C GLY A 564 -12.89 4.30 -4.75
N ASN A 565 -12.94 4.49 -3.44
CA ASN A 565 -14.11 4.91 -2.67
C ASN A 565 -13.94 6.31 -2.06
N ASP A 566 -12.95 7.08 -2.51
CA ASP A 566 -12.54 8.36 -1.95
C ASP A 566 -12.03 8.28 -0.48
N ASP A 567 -11.71 7.09 0.01
CA ASP A 567 -11.07 6.90 1.30
C ASP A 567 -9.59 7.34 1.23
N VAL A 568 -9.06 7.92 2.32
CA VAL A 568 -7.73 8.55 2.36
C VAL A 568 -6.72 7.62 3.05
N TRP A 569 -5.56 7.43 2.42
CA TRP A 569 -4.45 6.63 2.93
C TRP A 569 -3.20 7.49 3.10
N VAL A 570 -2.60 7.45 4.29
CA VAL A 570 -1.50 8.35 4.67
C VAL A 570 -0.28 7.56 5.12
N ALA A 571 0.86 7.84 4.51
CA ALA A 571 2.16 7.36 4.98
C ALA A 571 2.54 8.11 6.27
N ASN A 572 2.36 7.46 7.40
CA ASN A 572 2.58 8.05 8.73
C ASN A 572 4.06 7.89 9.12
N PHE A 573 4.93 8.76 8.61
CA PHE A 573 6.38 8.61 8.58
C PHE A 573 7.02 8.33 9.95
N ILE A 574 6.92 9.26 10.92
CA ILE A 574 7.44 9.03 12.29
C ILE A 574 6.53 8.05 13.04
N GLY A 575 5.24 8.03 12.70
CA GLY A 575 4.29 7.05 13.24
C GLY A 575 4.62 5.60 12.87
N ARG A 576 5.46 5.36 11.85
CA ARG A 576 5.83 4.02 11.33
C ARG A 576 4.59 3.16 11.05
N GLY A 577 3.68 3.70 10.26
CA GLY A 577 2.44 3.03 9.90
C GLY A 577 1.78 3.62 8.66
N VAL A 578 0.73 2.95 8.19
CA VAL A 578 -0.16 3.50 7.17
C VAL A 578 -1.49 3.80 7.83
N SER A 579 -1.92 5.05 7.80
CA SER A 579 -3.18 5.49 8.42
C SER A 579 -4.30 5.52 7.38
N PHE A 580 -5.44 4.96 7.75
CA PHE A 580 -6.69 4.97 7.00
C PHE A 580 -7.61 6.05 7.57
N MET A 581 -8.08 6.96 6.74
CA MET A 581 -8.98 8.04 7.12
C MET A 581 -10.22 8.10 6.24
N ALA A 582 -11.33 8.57 6.81
CA ALA A 582 -12.57 8.79 6.09
C ALA A 582 -12.45 9.95 5.08
N GLY A 583 -12.98 9.75 3.87
CA GLY A 583 -12.93 10.72 2.77
C GLY A 583 -13.83 11.95 2.90
N ALA A 584 -13.90 12.74 1.82
CA ALA A 584 -14.73 13.95 1.74
C ALA A 584 -16.24 13.66 1.79
N SER A 585 -16.63 12.42 1.47
CA SER A 585 -18.02 11.96 1.51
C SER A 585 -18.01 10.48 1.89
N PRO A 586 -17.84 10.16 3.19
CA PRO A 586 -17.72 8.79 3.66
C PRO A 586 -18.95 7.95 3.27
N THR A 587 -18.71 6.77 2.73
CA THR A 587 -19.77 5.85 2.26
C THR A 587 -19.32 4.39 2.38
N GLY A 588 -20.29 3.46 2.35
CA GLY A 588 -19.98 2.04 2.48
C GLY A 588 -19.37 1.75 3.85
N ARG A 589 -18.15 1.21 3.89
CA ARG A 589 -17.47 0.87 5.16
C ARG A 589 -17.09 2.09 6.01
N THR A 590 -17.16 3.30 5.46
CA THR A 590 -16.85 4.54 6.17
C THR A 590 -18.09 5.38 6.48
N GLU A 591 -19.30 4.89 6.21
CA GLU A 591 -20.55 5.67 6.35
C GLU A 591 -20.84 6.22 7.75
N ASP A 592 -20.35 5.55 8.80
CA ASP A 592 -20.52 5.96 10.20
C ASP A 592 -19.45 6.96 10.68
N PHE A 593 -18.51 7.37 9.82
CA PHE A 593 -17.44 8.30 10.15
C PHE A 593 -17.66 9.69 9.54
N THR A 594 -17.00 10.68 10.13
CA THR A 594 -16.95 12.05 9.61
C THR A 594 -15.71 12.23 8.76
N THR A 595 -15.77 13.15 7.78
CA THR A 595 -14.62 13.50 6.94
C THR A 595 -13.37 13.75 7.77
N GLY A 596 -12.29 13.04 7.42
CA GLY A 596 -10.98 13.14 8.03
C GLY A 596 -10.81 12.41 9.37
N ASP A 597 -11.81 11.68 9.86
CA ASP A 597 -11.63 10.79 11.00
C ASP A 597 -10.52 9.76 10.70
N VAL A 598 -9.56 9.58 11.61
CA VAL A 598 -8.56 8.51 11.52
C VAL A 598 -9.22 7.22 12.02
N ILE A 599 -9.47 6.29 11.10
CA ILE A 599 -10.20 5.04 11.38
C ILE A 599 -9.28 3.99 11.99
N HIS A 600 -8.07 3.84 11.43
CA HIS A 600 -7.08 2.88 11.89
C HIS A 600 -5.67 3.25 11.41
N THR A 601 -4.63 2.79 12.11
CA THR A 601 -3.25 2.83 11.62
C THR A 601 -2.64 1.45 11.64
N ILE A 602 -2.22 0.97 10.47
CA ILE A 602 -1.65 -0.36 10.28
C ILE A 602 -0.17 -0.32 10.62
N HIS A 603 0.25 -1.25 11.48
CA HIS A 603 1.65 -1.42 11.87
C HIS A 603 2.17 -2.82 11.55
N SER A 604 3.46 -2.91 11.30
CA SER A 604 4.18 -4.17 11.07
C SER A 604 5.65 -3.96 11.39
N GLY A 605 6.35 -5.00 11.84
CA GLY A 605 7.79 -4.94 12.02
C GLY A 605 8.56 -4.73 10.70
N SER A 606 7.93 -5.03 9.55
CA SER A 606 8.46 -4.70 8.23
C SER A 606 8.15 -3.27 7.77
N ILE A 607 7.25 -2.54 8.44
CA ILE A 607 7.00 -1.13 8.15
C ILE A 607 8.04 -0.29 8.88
N GLN A 608 8.75 0.53 8.11
CA GLN A 608 9.73 1.48 8.62
C GLN A 608 9.15 2.89 8.53
N MET A 609 9.97 3.91 8.27
CA MET A 609 9.45 5.27 8.10
C MET A 609 9.04 5.49 6.64
N LEU A 610 7.72 5.53 6.43
CA LEU A 610 7.11 5.56 5.11
C LEU A 610 7.07 6.97 4.53
N THR A 611 7.56 7.17 3.30
CA THR A 611 7.39 8.45 2.59
C THR A 611 6.26 8.44 1.59
N ASP A 612 5.73 7.27 1.23
CA ASP A 612 4.62 7.19 0.29
C ASP A 612 3.79 5.93 0.45
N VAL A 613 2.53 6.03 0.02
CA VAL A 613 1.57 4.93 -0.06
C VAL A 613 0.68 5.11 -1.30
N VAL A 614 0.50 4.06 -2.10
CA VAL A 614 -0.39 4.07 -3.28
C VAL A 614 -1.28 2.84 -3.32
N VAL A 615 -2.44 2.98 -3.97
CA VAL A 615 -3.44 1.93 -4.13
C VAL A 615 -3.39 1.36 -5.54
N ASP A 616 -3.36 0.04 -5.68
CA ASP A 616 -3.42 -0.64 -6.99
C ASP A 616 -4.83 -1.05 -7.41
N GLN A 617 -4.95 -1.54 -8.65
CA GLN A 617 -6.24 -1.98 -9.20
C GLN A 617 -6.77 -3.27 -8.55
N ALA A 618 -6.04 -3.89 -7.62
CA ALA A 618 -6.52 -5.01 -6.80
C ALA A 618 -6.95 -4.59 -5.39
N GLY A 619 -6.75 -3.32 -5.02
CA GLY A 619 -7.00 -2.83 -3.68
C GLY A 619 -5.87 -3.14 -2.68
N ASN A 620 -4.66 -3.42 -3.17
CA ASN A 620 -3.48 -3.51 -2.32
C ASN A 620 -2.89 -2.12 -2.07
N LEU A 621 -2.33 -1.93 -0.89
CA LEU A 621 -1.53 -0.75 -0.56
C LEU A 621 -0.06 -1.07 -0.77
N TRP A 622 0.62 -0.30 -1.61
CA TRP A 622 2.07 -0.33 -1.76
C TRP A 622 2.68 0.82 -0.98
N CYS A 623 3.68 0.54 -0.16
CA CYS A 623 4.25 1.50 0.80
C CYS A 623 5.78 1.60 0.66
N ALA A 624 6.30 2.82 0.65
CA ALA A 624 7.72 3.10 0.44
C ALA A 624 8.48 3.20 1.78
N ASN A 625 9.20 2.15 2.18
CA ASN A 625 10.09 2.20 3.35
C ASN A 625 11.31 3.09 3.05
N ASN A 626 11.23 4.39 3.33
CA ASN A 626 12.27 5.32 2.91
C ASN A 626 13.44 5.40 3.90
N TRP A 627 13.15 5.58 5.19
CA TRP A 627 14.17 5.60 6.26
C TRP A 627 13.94 4.42 7.20
N ASN A 628 15.02 3.84 7.71
CA ASN A 628 14.95 2.78 8.73
C ASN A 628 15.43 3.28 10.09
N LEU A 629 16.70 3.66 10.21
CA LEU A 629 17.29 4.15 11.45
C LEU A 629 17.71 5.62 11.31
N PRO A 630 16.90 6.57 11.83
CA PRO A 630 17.20 8.00 11.70
C PRO A 630 18.54 8.41 12.29
N GLN A 631 18.98 7.75 13.37
CA GLN A 631 20.30 8.02 13.94
C GLN A 631 21.40 7.81 12.88
N THR A 632 21.38 6.68 12.16
CA THR A 632 22.33 6.41 11.07
C THR A 632 22.19 7.42 9.94
N VAL A 633 20.96 7.78 9.55
CA VAL A 633 20.72 8.78 8.50
C VAL A 633 21.39 10.12 8.84
N MET A 634 21.38 10.50 10.11
CA MET A 634 21.82 11.81 10.61
C MET A 634 23.28 11.84 11.09
N GLU A 635 24.04 10.77 10.94
CA GLU A 635 25.44 10.69 11.36
C GLU A 635 26.37 10.79 10.13
N ALA A 636 27.32 11.74 10.16
CA ALA A 636 28.34 11.84 9.10
C ALA A 636 29.27 10.61 9.07
N LYS A 637 29.42 9.94 10.22
CA LYS A 637 30.19 8.69 10.36
C LYS A 637 29.43 7.75 11.30
N PRO A 638 28.50 6.94 10.77
CA PRO A 638 27.67 6.09 11.60
C PRO A 638 28.46 4.93 12.20
N ASP A 639 27.94 4.35 13.29
CA ASP A 639 28.47 3.11 13.85
C ASP A 639 28.50 2.01 12.77
N PRO A 640 29.64 1.33 12.56
CA PRO A 640 29.76 0.24 11.59
C PRO A 640 28.65 -0.81 11.67
N ALA A 641 28.16 -1.14 12.88
CA ALA A 641 27.16 -2.18 13.11
C ALA A 641 25.80 -1.90 12.46
N TYR A 642 25.45 -0.62 12.26
CA TYR A 642 24.18 -0.19 11.64
C TYR A 642 24.41 0.85 10.53
N SER A 643 25.64 0.93 9.99
CA SER A 643 26.03 1.93 8.98
C SER A 643 25.27 1.83 7.66
N THR A 644 24.67 0.68 7.34
CA THR A 644 23.82 0.48 6.14
C THR A 644 22.33 0.60 6.42
N TRP A 645 21.94 0.89 7.66
CA TRP A 645 20.53 0.92 8.10
C TRP A 645 19.92 2.33 8.07
N GLY A 646 20.58 3.31 7.45
CA GLY A 646 20.00 4.63 7.25
C GLY A 646 18.79 4.55 6.32
N GLY A 647 19.03 4.08 5.10
CA GLY A 647 18.00 3.78 4.11
C GLY A 647 17.04 2.70 4.55
N GLY A 648 15.76 2.97 4.33
CA GLY A 648 14.70 1.99 4.46
C GLY A 648 14.83 0.90 3.40
N SER A 649 14.38 -0.29 3.76
CA SER A 649 14.59 -1.51 3.00
C SER A 649 13.28 -1.94 2.35
N GLY A 650 13.28 -1.95 1.02
CA GLY A 650 12.18 -2.49 0.23
C GLY A 650 10.93 -1.63 0.13
N VAL A 651 9.90 -2.24 -0.44
CA VAL A 651 8.52 -1.76 -0.38
C VAL A 651 7.67 -2.76 0.39
N VAL A 652 6.60 -2.30 1.00
CA VAL A 652 5.64 -3.14 1.75
C VAL A 652 4.31 -3.16 1.03
N VAL A 653 3.66 -4.33 0.97
CA VAL A 653 2.33 -4.51 0.41
C VAL A 653 1.36 -4.96 1.50
N VAL A 654 0.25 -4.25 1.67
CA VAL A 654 -0.89 -4.68 2.48
C VAL A 654 -1.99 -5.16 1.54
N TYR A 655 -2.38 -6.43 1.65
CA TYR A 655 -3.24 -7.07 0.65
C TYR A 655 -4.73 -6.75 0.82
N GLY A 656 -5.36 -6.40 -0.30
CA GLY A 656 -6.83 -6.38 -0.49
C GLY A 656 -7.61 -5.51 0.49
N ILE A 657 -7.00 -4.48 1.05
CA ILE A 657 -7.58 -3.67 2.12
C ILE A 657 -8.22 -2.36 1.63
N ALA A 658 -7.75 -1.80 0.52
CA ALA A 658 -8.25 -0.54 -0.03
C ALA A 658 -9.23 -0.79 -1.17
N LYS A 659 -10.11 0.16 -1.48
CA LYS A 659 -10.98 0.02 -2.65
C LYS A 659 -10.15 0.20 -3.94
N PRO A 660 -10.23 -0.72 -4.92
CA PRO A 660 -9.42 -0.66 -6.13
C PRO A 660 -9.48 0.69 -6.85
N ALA A 661 -8.31 1.24 -7.18
CA ALA A 661 -8.17 2.52 -7.90
C ALA A 661 -7.52 2.31 -9.28
N GLN A 662 -7.89 3.11 -10.27
CA GLN A 662 -7.33 3.04 -11.63
C GLN A 662 -5.88 3.51 -11.64
N THR A 663 -5.05 2.85 -12.46
CA THR A 663 -3.65 3.22 -12.68
C THR A 663 -3.30 3.18 -14.19
N PRO A 664 -2.32 3.96 -14.65
CA PRO A 664 -1.56 4.97 -13.91
C PRO A 664 -2.44 6.16 -13.50
N LEU A 665 -2.15 6.73 -12.33
CA LEU A 665 -2.86 7.90 -11.82
C LEU A 665 -2.39 9.16 -12.55
N ALA A 666 -3.32 9.85 -13.20
CA ALA A 666 -3.10 11.14 -13.85
C ALA A 666 -4.24 12.09 -13.47
N GLY A 667 -3.99 12.92 -12.46
CA GLY A 667 -4.97 13.80 -11.82
C GLY A 667 -5.82 13.11 -10.74
N PRO A 668 -7.13 13.46 -10.63
CA PRO A 668 -8.05 12.86 -9.66
C PRO A 668 -8.11 11.34 -9.72
N VAL A 669 -8.29 10.71 -8.55
CA VAL A 669 -8.54 9.27 -8.48
C VAL A 669 -9.82 8.89 -9.22
N SER A 670 -9.84 7.67 -9.76
CA SER A 670 -11.06 7.05 -10.28
C SER A 670 -11.11 5.57 -9.89
N ALA A 671 -12.31 5.07 -9.65
CA ALA A 671 -12.57 3.67 -9.32
C ALA A 671 -12.40 2.74 -10.55
N VAL A 672 -12.13 1.46 -10.28
CA VAL A 672 -11.79 0.44 -11.29
C VAL A 672 -12.97 -0.20 -12.01
#